data_AF-A0A351MD84-F1
#
_entry.id   AF-A0A351MD84-F1
#
_cell.length_a   1.000
_cell.length_b   1.000
_cell.length_c   1.000
_cell.angle_alpha   90.00
_cell.angle_beta   90.00
_cell.angle_gamma   90.00
#
_symmetry.space_group_name_H-M   'P 1'
#
loop_
_entity.id
_entity.type
_entity.pdbx_description
1 polymer ?
#
loop_
_entity_poly.entity_id
_entity_poly.type
_entity_poly.pdbx_seq_one_letter_code
_entity_poly.pdbx_strand_id
1 'polypeptide(L)'
;MKLREIFSAKQLGSLLTSAKGEHQARYASFRALLNHNRAALRAMAELEQIYYSDHPVDARTVRQHHEDLVEHVHGLATALNDLTEDRFSDLPEACHAIEARIAKELAPRRQGSDVAPILALAEIGPDQLPAVGGKAFNLAVLKNLLKLPVPEGFVMTTAATEHFLADGDLKDRIREELAQLSPKDIGALEAGSARIRQIVMDKPVPADLAAAITAAYAELEGRTCPGVRIAVRSSAVGEDGESSFAGQYSTVLNVTRAGLLDAFKRVVASKYSPRAISYRQLLGLDDEDTPMCVIGLAMIDAQASGVMYTLDPATGNAAQVKIGSLWGLGEQLVDGDATPDAFLVDKDSGMIVERHIASKAARLIALPGGGTRLEEMLADQQARPSLSDETLHQLCAGAQRIEAHYRSAQDIEWAIDAGERLYFLQARPLRIEPAAVAEPEVDLSGLDPLLHTGIAASRGIAAGRVFIAHNAKRLADIPDHAILVTPTASPAFAAIMGRIDALITDAGSITSHLASVAREFGIPAIMAARNATTLLPPGETVTVVAESRVGVVRGVVDALRERMRPAKKRYVDSPAHRKLRALLDHVAPLNLTDSRAPDFSVAGCRTFHDVIRLCHEHAMRAMFDLSSAAAGAGATVKVVTHLPLAVYLIDLGGGLREASSDRRSVAPADFASLPLQAIWQGMTHPGVSWEGTVNFASSRFMSIMATIATSELGPEPGGDSYVLVSHDYMNFSAKFGYHFATVDALCVADASHNYVSLQFAGGAGNFFGRSLRIRFLGAVLERLGFEVALQGDLIEATFSRHELAATQDRLDQLGRLLASCRLLDMTLANEEAVDTLVAAFMAGDYDLLKPRDAAQPDNFYIQQGHWSRQTRDDRICLYQSGRTSARPVSGALSGLIGKTIGASYQELLDSIGAYLYFPLAIAKNSEMADGGVAVELMPEGGIIDRAGGIIFGLKNAANYFVFRINALEHNAILFEFVNGKRSERGRAALVVRSGCWYRLRAEIADRTICCSVDGQMLVEYHAEIPIRGHVGVWTKADSATWFRPLCVDSAEGTRVLTY
;
A
#
# COMPACT_ATOMS: atom_id res chain seq x y z
N MET A 1 14.37 -7.19 25.15
CA MET A 1 15.18 -8.42 25.30
C MET A 1 14.88 -9.27 24.07
N LYS A 2 15.89 -9.69 23.29
CA LYS A 2 15.69 -10.18 21.91
C LYS A 2 15.12 -11.62 21.93
N LEU A 3 14.02 -11.88 21.20
CA LEU A 3 13.43 -13.21 20.96
C LEU A 3 14.45 -14.31 20.58
N ARG A 4 15.63 -13.93 20.06
CA ARG A 4 16.76 -14.82 19.75
C ARG A 4 17.31 -15.61 20.96
N GLU A 5 17.13 -15.14 22.20
CA GLU A 5 17.75 -15.77 23.38
C GLU A 5 16.97 -16.95 23.97
N ILE A 6 15.67 -17.08 23.68
CA ILE A 6 14.83 -18.18 24.20
C ILE A 6 15.17 -19.52 23.52
N PHE A 7 15.83 -19.49 22.35
CA PHE A 7 16.22 -20.67 21.56
C PHE A 7 17.70 -21.07 21.72
N SER A 8 18.29 -20.91 22.91
CA SER A 8 19.69 -21.29 23.13
C SER A 8 19.90 -22.81 22.89
N ALA A 9 20.93 -23.14 22.12
CA ALA A 9 21.28 -24.50 21.67
C ALA A 9 21.52 -25.53 22.80
N LYS A 10 21.54 -25.10 24.07
CA LYS A 10 21.94 -25.92 25.22
C LYS A 10 20.81 -26.75 25.84
N GLN A 11 19.54 -26.38 25.68
CA GLN A 11 18.42 -27.09 26.35
C GLN A 11 17.66 -28.06 25.42
N LEU A 12 17.54 -27.76 24.12
CA LEU A 12 16.93 -28.65 23.13
C LEU A 12 17.79 -29.88 22.77
N GLY A 13 19.10 -29.80 23.00
CA GLY A 13 20.02 -30.94 22.78
C GLY A 13 19.75 -32.17 23.66
N SER A 14 18.89 -32.05 24.68
CA SER A 14 18.53 -33.17 25.56
C SER A 14 17.31 -33.98 25.11
N LEU A 15 16.50 -33.47 24.16
CA LEU A 15 15.28 -34.14 23.70
C LEU A 15 15.47 -35.00 22.42
N LEU A 16 16.64 -34.92 21.77
CA LEU A 16 16.95 -35.61 20.50
C LEU A 16 18.11 -36.62 20.61
N THR A 17 18.40 -37.14 21.80
CA THR A 17 19.53 -38.06 22.06
C THR A 17 19.49 -39.41 21.32
N SER A 18 18.58 -39.65 20.38
CA SER A 18 18.56 -40.87 19.56
C SER A 18 19.08 -40.70 18.12
N ALA A 19 19.35 -39.50 17.61
CA ALA A 19 19.84 -39.31 16.23
C ALA A 19 21.34 -38.97 16.17
N LYS A 20 22.15 -39.84 15.54
CA LYS A 20 23.61 -39.64 15.34
C LYS A 20 23.91 -38.62 14.20
N GLY A 21 24.92 -37.78 14.42
CA GLY A 21 25.80 -37.15 13.43
C GLY A 21 25.16 -36.42 12.25
N GLU A 22 24.99 -37.12 11.13
CA GLU A 22 24.57 -36.59 9.82
C GLU A 22 23.18 -35.92 9.86
N HIS A 23 22.26 -36.47 10.65
CA HIS A 23 20.92 -35.91 10.84
C HIS A 23 20.93 -34.56 11.60
N GLN A 24 21.92 -34.35 12.48
CA GLN A 24 22.04 -33.10 13.24
C GLN A 24 22.53 -31.95 12.35
N ALA A 25 23.46 -32.23 11.42
CA ALA A 25 23.95 -31.25 10.45
C ALA A 25 22.83 -30.83 9.48
N ARG A 26 22.10 -31.79 8.91
CA ARG A 26 20.97 -31.49 8.01
C ARG A 26 19.84 -30.72 8.70
N TYR A 27 19.54 -31.04 9.97
CA TYR A 27 18.57 -30.26 10.75
C TYR A 27 19.05 -28.82 11.03
N ALA A 28 20.35 -28.61 11.23
CA ALA A 28 20.92 -27.26 11.36
C ALA A 28 20.78 -26.46 10.06
N SER A 29 21.04 -27.07 8.90
CA SER A 29 20.83 -26.46 7.58
C SER A 29 19.36 -26.14 7.32
N PHE A 30 18.43 -27.03 7.71
CA PHE A 30 16.99 -26.75 7.63
C PHE A 30 16.58 -25.56 8.50
N ARG A 31 17.10 -25.45 9.73
CA ARG A 31 16.85 -24.26 10.58
C ARG A 31 17.43 -22.98 10.00
N ALA A 32 18.63 -23.03 9.41
CA ALA A 32 19.21 -21.89 8.72
C ALA A 32 18.32 -21.45 7.55
N LEU A 33 17.84 -22.41 6.75
CA LEU A 33 16.92 -22.16 5.64
C LEU A 33 15.64 -21.48 6.12
N LEU A 34 14.99 -21.96 7.19
CA LEU A 34 13.78 -21.32 7.73
C LEU A 34 14.03 -19.87 8.20
N ASN A 35 15.20 -19.59 8.79
CA ASN A 35 15.57 -18.24 9.20
C ASN A 35 15.78 -17.30 8.00
N HIS A 36 16.49 -17.77 6.97
CA HIS A 36 16.69 -17.02 5.73
C HIS A 36 15.38 -16.81 4.98
N ASN A 37 14.49 -17.83 4.94
CA ASN A 37 13.15 -17.73 4.37
C ASN A 37 12.35 -16.59 4.99
N ARG A 38 12.31 -16.55 6.33
CA ARG A 38 11.62 -15.51 7.10
C ARG A 38 12.18 -14.13 6.80
N ALA A 39 13.50 -13.98 6.81
CA ALA A 39 14.14 -12.69 6.64
C ALA A 39 14.04 -12.17 5.18
N ALA A 40 14.07 -13.05 4.19
CA ALA A 40 13.84 -12.71 2.79
C ALA A 40 12.39 -12.23 2.55
N LEU A 41 11.38 -12.98 3.05
CA LEU A 41 9.98 -12.57 2.94
C LEU A 41 9.73 -11.22 3.63
N ARG A 42 10.36 -10.97 4.77
CA ARG A 42 10.31 -9.67 5.46
C ARG A 42 10.87 -8.55 4.59
N ALA A 43 12.08 -8.70 4.07
CA ALA A 43 12.73 -7.67 3.27
C ALA A 43 11.92 -7.34 1.99
N MET A 44 11.32 -8.36 1.36
CA MET A 44 10.39 -8.18 0.24
C MET A 44 9.13 -7.39 0.64
N ALA A 45 8.53 -7.72 1.79
CA ALA A 45 7.33 -7.03 2.28
C ALA A 45 7.60 -5.54 2.59
N GLU A 46 8.77 -5.21 3.14
CA GLU A 46 9.18 -3.82 3.39
C GLU A 46 9.29 -3.03 2.07
N LEU A 47 9.86 -3.64 1.01
CA LEU A 47 9.93 -3.02 -0.32
C LEU A 47 8.54 -2.77 -0.93
N GLU A 48 7.61 -3.73 -0.82
CA GLU A 48 6.23 -3.56 -1.25
C GLU A 48 5.51 -2.46 -0.45
N GLN A 49 5.71 -2.42 0.87
CA GLN A 49 5.12 -1.39 1.73
C GLN A 49 5.60 0.00 1.34
N ILE A 50 6.89 0.18 1.07
CA ILE A 50 7.43 1.47 0.60
C ILE A 50 6.77 1.86 -0.73
N TYR A 51 6.58 0.91 -1.65
CA TYR A 51 5.98 1.17 -2.95
C TYR A 51 4.50 1.58 -2.88
N TYR A 52 3.73 0.96 -1.99
CA TYR A 52 2.32 1.27 -1.75
C TYR A 52 2.11 2.41 -0.73
N SER A 53 3.18 2.92 -0.12
CA SER A 53 3.08 4.01 0.86
C SER A 53 2.70 5.33 0.19
N ASP A 54 1.98 6.16 0.94
CA ASP A 54 1.64 7.53 0.56
C ASP A 54 2.80 8.51 0.85
N HIS A 55 4.06 8.06 0.77
CA HIS A 55 5.23 8.87 1.11
C HIS A 55 6.29 8.87 0.00
N PRO A 56 7.15 9.91 -0.08
CA PRO A 56 8.30 9.90 -0.98
C PRO A 56 9.17 8.67 -0.75
N VAL A 57 9.57 8.01 -1.84
CA VAL A 57 10.43 6.83 -1.79
C VAL A 57 11.83 7.25 -1.38
N ASP A 58 12.29 6.74 -0.23
CA ASP A 58 13.67 6.90 0.20
C ASP A 58 14.56 5.83 -0.45
N ALA A 59 15.38 6.28 -1.41
CA ALA A 59 16.30 5.41 -2.16
C ALA A 59 17.29 4.66 -1.25
N ARG A 60 17.67 5.23 -0.10
CA ARG A 60 18.56 4.55 0.85
C ARG A 60 17.86 3.36 1.50
N THR A 61 16.65 3.60 2.00
CA THR A 61 15.83 2.56 2.65
C THR A 61 15.51 1.44 1.67
N VAL A 62 15.15 1.77 0.42
CA VAL A 62 14.96 0.78 -0.66
C VAL A 62 16.24 -0.04 -0.89
N ARG A 63 17.40 0.61 -0.98
CA ARG A 63 18.67 -0.09 -1.20
C ARG A 63 18.99 -1.05 -0.05
N GLN A 64 18.82 -0.61 1.20
CA GLN A 64 19.07 -1.46 2.37
C GLN A 64 18.19 -2.71 2.35
N HIS A 65 16.88 -2.56 2.15
CA HIS A 65 15.99 -3.72 2.11
C HIS A 65 16.25 -4.63 0.91
N HIS A 66 16.68 -4.08 -0.23
CA HIS A 66 17.11 -4.88 -1.37
C HIS A 66 18.39 -5.68 -1.06
N GLU A 67 19.40 -5.07 -0.44
CA GLU A 67 20.63 -5.75 -0.02
C GLU A 67 20.34 -6.85 1.02
N ASP A 68 19.51 -6.57 2.02
CA ASP A 68 19.05 -7.54 3.02
C ASP A 68 18.33 -8.73 2.34
N LEU A 69 17.47 -8.45 1.35
CA LEU A 69 16.75 -9.47 0.60
C LEU A 69 17.73 -10.37 -0.17
N VAL A 70 18.70 -9.78 -0.88
CA VAL A 70 19.72 -10.50 -1.63
C VAL A 70 20.52 -11.43 -0.71
N GLU A 71 21.01 -10.92 0.43
CA GLU A 71 21.75 -11.70 1.43
C GLU A 71 20.94 -12.95 1.86
N HIS A 72 19.66 -12.76 2.19
CA HIS A 72 18.83 -13.85 2.68
C HIS A 72 18.41 -14.84 1.59
N VAL A 73 18.23 -14.40 0.33
CA VAL A 73 17.96 -15.29 -0.80
C VAL A 73 19.18 -16.17 -1.13
N HIS A 74 20.39 -15.63 -1.08
CA HIS A 74 21.61 -16.44 -1.21
C HIS A 74 21.78 -17.43 -0.06
N GLY A 75 21.49 -16.99 1.17
CA GLY A 75 21.50 -17.86 2.34
C GLY A 75 20.50 -19.02 2.24
N LEU A 76 19.30 -18.77 1.69
CA LEU A 76 18.31 -19.81 1.36
C LEU A 76 18.89 -20.86 0.39
N ALA A 77 19.45 -20.39 -0.72
CA ALA A 77 20.01 -21.26 -1.75
C ALA A 77 21.13 -22.14 -1.19
N THR A 78 22.03 -21.55 -0.40
CA THR A 78 23.13 -22.25 0.27
C THR A 78 22.61 -23.30 1.24
N ALA A 79 21.69 -22.92 2.14
CA ALA A 79 21.14 -23.82 3.14
C ALA A 79 20.35 -24.99 2.52
N LEU A 80 19.70 -24.77 1.37
CA LEU A 80 19.02 -25.84 0.63
C LEU A 80 20.02 -26.84 0.03
N ASN A 81 21.12 -26.35 -0.54
CA ASN A 81 22.18 -27.20 -1.05
C ASN A 81 22.82 -28.04 0.06
N ASP A 82 23.14 -27.42 1.19
CA ASP A 82 23.65 -28.14 2.36
C ASP A 82 22.67 -29.20 2.88
N LEU A 83 21.37 -28.90 2.85
CA LEU A 83 20.32 -29.83 3.28
C LEU A 83 20.15 -31.02 2.31
N THR A 84 20.43 -30.81 1.03
CA THR A 84 20.12 -31.75 -0.05
C THR A 84 21.34 -32.37 -0.73
N GLU A 85 22.55 -32.14 -0.19
CA GLU A 85 23.81 -32.64 -0.74
C GLU A 85 24.05 -32.16 -2.19
N ASP A 86 23.99 -30.85 -2.39
CA ASP A 86 24.33 -30.17 -3.66
C ASP A 86 23.42 -30.51 -4.86
N ARG A 87 22.21 -31.05 -4.63
CA ARG A 87 21.24 -31.29 -5.72
C ARG A 87 20.74 -30.02 -6.43
N PHE A 88 20.96 -28.84 -5.86
CA PHE A 88 20.56 -27.54 -6.42
C PHE A 88 21.77 -26.62 -6.64
N SER A 89 22.90 -27.18 -7.10
CA SER A 89 24.15 -26.44 -7.37
C SER A 89 23.98 -25.22 -8.28
N ASP A 90 22.94 -25.23 -9.13
CA ASP A 90 22.69 -24.20 -10.16
C ASP A 90 21.87 -23.01 -9.60
N LEU A 91 21.36 -23.12 -8.37
CA LEU A 91 20.51 -22.12 -7.74
C LEU A 91 21.22 -20.78 -7.46
N PRO A 92 22.50 -20.75 -7.01
CA PRO A 92 23.25 -19.50 -6.89
C PRO A 92 23.40 -18.76 -8.23
N GLU A 93 23.57 -19.48 -9.35
CA GLU A 93 23.64 -18.84 -10.69
C GLU A 93 22.30 -18.20 -11.07
N ALA A 94 21.18 -18.85 -10.75
CA ALA A 94 19.85 -18.30 -10.96
C ALA A 94 19.62 -17.01 -10.14
N CYS A 95 20.09 -16.96 -8.88
CA CYS A 95 20.07 -15.74 -8.06
C CYS A 95 20.87 -14.60 -8.71
N HIS A 96 22.10 -14.86 -9.14
CA HIS A 96 22.93 -13.85 -9.83
C HIS A 96 22.31 -13.36 -11.15
N ALA A 97 21.62 -14.23 -11.89
CA ALA A 97 20.93 -13.83 -13.11
C ALA A 97 19.75 -12.86 -12.84
N ILE A 98 19.02 -13.06 -11.74
CA ILE A 98 17.96 -12.14 -11.29
C ILE A 98 18.58 -10.78 -10.90
N GLU A 99 19.67 -10.79 -10.12
CA GLU A 99 20.38 -9.58 -9.72
C GLU A 99 20.91 -8.78 -10.92
N ALA A 100 21.47 -9.46 -11.92
CA ALA A 100 21.96 -8.80 -13.13
C ALA A 100 20.84 -8.08 -13.89
N ARG A 101 19.62 -8.64 -13.90
CA ARG A 101 18.43 -7.97 -14.47
C ARG A 101 18.04 -6.74 -13.65
N ILE A 102 17.96 -6.88 -12.33
CA ILE A 102 17.65 -5.77 -11.42
C ILE A 102 18.68 -4.64 -11.58
N ALA A 103 19.98 -4.97 -11.57
CA ALA A 103 21.06 -4.01 -11.73
C ALA A 103 20.98 -3.24 -13.06
N LYS A 104 20.55 -3.91 -14.14
CA LYS A 104 20.34 -3.28 -15.44
C LYS A 104 19.18 -2.28 -15.43
N GLU A 105 18.07 -2.61 -14.78
CA GLU A 105 16.90 -1.72 -14.65
C GLU A 105 17.17 -0.53 -13.71
N LEU A 106 17.97 -0.74 -12.66
CA LEU A 106 18.38 0.30 -11.72
C LEU A 106 19.55 1.16 -12.21
N ALA A 107 20.23 0.76 -13.30
CA ALA A 107 21.34 1.51 -13.85
C ALA A 107 20.90 2.92 -14.28
N PRO A 108 21.71 3.96 -14.00
CA PRO A 108 21.39 5.31 -14.43
C PRO A 108 21.26 5.38 -15.95
N ARG A 109 20.17 5.99 -16.43
CA ARG A 109 19.98 6.26 -17.85
C ARG A 109 21.00 7.31 -18.27
N ARG A 110 22.14 6.88 -18.85
CA ARG A 110 23.09 7.82 -19.49
C ARG A 110 22.38 8.50 -20.65
N GLN A 111 21.99 9.75 -20.48
CA GLN A 111 21.48 10.60 -21.56
C GLN A 111 22.63 11.46 -22.08
N GLY A 112 23.05 11.22 -23.33
CA GLY A 112 23.89 12.17 -24.07
C GLY A 112 25.41 11.96 -24.06
N SER A 113 25.92 10.72 -23.97
CA SER A 113 27.38 10.46 -23.97
C SER A 113 28.12 10.85 -25.25
N ASP A 114 27.43 11.17 -26.34
CA ASP A 114 28.03 11.58 -27.63
C ASP A 114 28.03 13.11 -27.87
N VAL A 115 27.67 13.92 -26.85
CA VAL A 115 27.62 15.38 -27.02
C VAL A 115 28.94 16.03 -26.60
N ALA A 116 29.41 17.00 -27.39
CA ALA A 116 30.62 17.76 -27.08
C ALA A 116 30.53 18.44 -25.69
N PRO A 117 31.65 18.54 -24.94
CA PRO A 117 31.66 19.19 -23.63
C PRO A 117 31.23 20.66 -23.67
N ILE A 118 31.47 21.35 -24.78
CA ILE A 118 31.08 22.74 -25.00
C ILE A 118 30.29 22.84 -26.32
N LEU A 119 29.19 23.59 -26.31
CA LEU A 119 28.40 23.92 -27.50
C LEU A 119 28.14 25.43 -27.56
N ALA A 120 28.25 26.03 -28.74
CA ALA A 120 27.81 27.42 -28.91
C ALA A 120 26.27 27.50 -28.90
N LEU A 121 25.69 28.58 -28.36
CA LEU A 121 24.22 28.74 -28.37
C LEU A 121 23.62 28.68 -29.78
N ALA A 122 24.39 29.10 -30.79
CA ALA A 122 23.97 29.08 -32.20
C ALA A 122 23.88 27.65 -32.79
N GLU A 123 24.54 26.68 -32.17
CA GLU A 123 24.62 25.28 -32.65
C GLU A 123 23.56 24.38 -32.01
N ILE A 124 22.81 24.90 -31.03
CA ILE A 124 21.82 24.13 -30.29
C ILE A 124 20.54 23.98 -31.12
N GLY A 125 20.20 22.73 -31.42
CA GLY A 125 18.99 22.25 -32.07
C GLY A 125 18.08 21.43 -31.14
N PRO A 126 16.95 20.92 -31.66
CA PRO A 126 15.87 20.29 -30.88
C PRO A 126 16.29 19.05 -30.08
N ASP A 127 17.22 18.24 -30.58
CA ASP A 127 17.58 16.95 -29.97
C ASP A 127 18.55 17.07 -28.77
N GLN A 128 19.08 18.26 -28.52
CA GLN A 128 20.13 18.48 -27.52
C GLN A 128 19.59 18.93 -26.15
N LEU A 129 18.26 19.05 -25.97
CA LEU A 129 17.65 19.43 -24.68
C LEU A 129 18.21 18.62 -23.47
N PRO A 130 18.38 17.28 -23.54
CA PRO A 130 18.96 16.51 -22.44
C PRO A 130 20.43 16.81 -22.14
N ALA A 131 21.17 17.41 -23.08
CA ALA A 131 22.59 17.69 -22.95
C ALA A 131 22.90 19.15 -22.54
N VAL A 132 21.96 20.07 -22.75
CA VAL A 132 22.14 21.51 -22.44
C VAL A 132 21.21 22.03 -21.35
N GLY A 133 20.16 21.28 -21.00
CA GLY A 133 19.15 21.67 -20.02
C GLY A 133 18.13 22.68 -20.56
N GLY A 134 17.08 22.92 -19.77
CA GLY A 134 15.90 23.70 -20.20
C GLY A 134 16.21 25.16 -20.55
N LYS A 135 16.99 25.85 -19.71
CA LYS A 135 17.28 27.28 -19.88
C LYS A 135 18.09 27.56 -21.14
N ALA A 136 19.15 26.78 -21.34
CA ALA A 136 20.02 26.92 -22.50
C ALA A 136 19.27 26.60 -23.79
N PHE A 137 18.45 25.55 -23.76
CA PHE A 137 17.61 25.16 -24.88
C PHE A 137 16.61 26.26 -25.25
N ASN A 138 15.89 26.81 -24.26
CA ASN A 138 14.94 27.89 -24.50
C ASN A 138 15.64 29.14 -25.04
N LEU A 139 16.81 29.51 -24.52
CA LEU A 139 17.62 30.60 -25.07
C LEU A 139 18.02 30.36 -26.54
N ALA A 140 18.42 29.14 -26.88
CA ALA A 140 18.71 28.77 -28.25
C ALA A 140 17.47 28.82 -29.15
N VAL A 141 16.29 28.42 -28.67
CA VAL A 141 15.01 28.57 -29.40
C VAL A 141 14.70 30.05 -29.67
N LEU A 142 14.80 30.90 -28.64
CA LEU A 142 14.57 32.35 -28.78
C LEU A 142 15.50 32.96 -29.84
N LYS A 143 16.78 32.59 -29.81
CA LYS A 143 17.81 33.10 -30.73
C LYS A 143 17.71 32.51 -32.14
N ASN A 144 17.78 31.18 -32.25
CA ASN A 144 17.99 30.48 -33.51
C ASN A 144 16.70 30.33 -34.30
N LEU A 145 15.58 30.08 -33.64
CA LEU A 145 14.29 29.86 -34.28
C LEU A 145 13.45 31.14 -34.33
N LEU A 146 13.26 31.81 -33.19
CA LEU A 146 12.42 33.02 -33.14
C LEU A 146 13.16 34.28 -33.61
N LYS A 147 14.49 34.24 -33.76
CA LYS A 147 15.31 35.40 -34.16
C LYS A 147 15.09 36.61 -33.24
N LEU A 148 14.87 36.36 -31.95
CA LEU A 148 14.78 37.40 -30.94
C LEU A 148 16.19 37.76 -30.44
N PRO A 149 16.40 39.01 -29.99
CA PRO A 149 17.69 39.44 -29.48
C PRO A 149 18.01 38.71 -28.17
N VAL A 150 19.03 37.85 -28.20
CA VAL A 150 19.54 37.08 -27.07
C VAL A 150 21.05 37.29 -27.00
N PRO A 151 21.65 37.50 -25.82
CA PRO A 151 23.10 37.65 -25.69
C PRO A 151 23.87 36.47 -26.31
N GLU A 152 25.04 36.75 -26.90
CA GLU A 152 25.94 35.70 -27.37
C GLU A 152 26.43 34.84 -26.21
N GLY A 153 26.70 33.56 -26.44
CA GLY A 153 27.14 32.67 -25.37
C GLY A 153 27.37 31.22 -25.81
N PHE A 154 27.75 30.42 -24.84
CA PHE A 154 28.04 29.00 -24.98
C PHE A 154 27.53 28.22 -23.76
N VAL A 155 27.43 26.90 -23.91
CA VAL A 155 26.96 25.98 -22.87
C VAL A 155 28.04 24.96 -22.60
N MET A 156 28.39 24.82 -21.33
CA MET A 156 29.10 23.67 -20.77
C MET A 156 28.06 22.59 -20.51
N THR A 157 28.08 21.55 -21.32
CA THR A 157 27.04 20.52 -21.40
C THR A 157 27.06 19.58 -20.20
N THR A 158 26.09 18.66 -20.13
CA THR A 158 26.12 17.56 -19.15
C THR A 158 27.44 16.79 -19.20
N ALA A 159 28.01 16.57 -20.39
CA ALA A 159 29.30 15.89 -20.57
C ALA A 159 30.47 16.66 -19.92
N ALA A 160 30.48 17.99 -19.96
CA ALA A 160 31.50 18.78 -19.26
C ALA A 160 31.42 18.63 -17.74
N THR A 161 30.20 18.68 -17.18
CA THR A 161 30.00 18.49 -15.74
C THR A 161 30.31 17.05 -15.32
N GLU A 162 29.89 16.06 -16.12
CA GLU A 162 30.22 14.66 -15.87
C GLU A 162 31.73 14.41 -15.90
N HIS A 163 32.45 14.95 -16.89
CA HIS A 163 33.91 14.86 -16.94
C HIS A 163 34.58 15.53 -15.74
N PHE A 164 34.08 16.69 -15.32
CA PHE A 164 34.54 17.35 -14.09
C PHE A 164 34.26 16.51 -12.83
N LEU A 165 33.19 15.73 -12.79
CA LEU A 165 32.83 14.89 -11.63
C LEU A 165 33.43 13.47 -11.69
N ALA A 166 33.79 12.96 -12.87
CA ALA A 166 34.20 11.57 -13.11
C ALA A 166 35.58 11.20 -12.54
N ASP A 167 36.47 12.19 -12.38
CA ASP A 167 37.86 11.93 -11.98
C ASP A 167 38.04 11.81 -10.45
N GLY A 168 38.71 10.75 -9.99
CA GLY A 168 38.96 10.42 -8.58
C GLY A 168 37.70 10.09 -7.76
N ASP A 169 37.90 9.60 -6.53
CA ASP A 169 36.85 9.21 -5.56
C ASP A 169 35.78 10.29 -5.27
N LEU A 170 35.79 11.44 -5.95
CA LEU A 170 34.83 12.53 -5.78
C LEU A 170 33.38 12.07 -5.90
N LYS A 171 33.04 11.37 -6.98
CA LYS A 171 31.65 10.96 -7.23
C LYS A 171 31.15 10.02 -6.13
N ASP A 172 32.01 9.10 -5.70
CA ASP A 172 31.69 8.16 -4.63
C ASP A 172 31.60 8.86 -3.27
N ARG A 173 32.52 9.78 -2.94
CA ARG A 173 32.44 10.63 -1.73
C ARG A 173 31.17 11.48 -1.69
N ILE A 174 30.77 12.07 -2.81
CA ILE A 174 29.50 12.83 -2.91
C ILE A 174 28.33 11.89 -2.64
N ARG A 175 28.34 10.69 -3.24
CA ARG A 175 27.29 9.68 -3.05
C ARG A 175 27.19 9.22 -1.59
N GLU A 176 28.32 8.98 -0.93
CA GLU A 176 28.40 8.60 0.48
C GLU A 176 27.85 9.70 1.40
N GLU A 177 28.26 10.96 1.19
CA GLU A 177 27.74 12.09 1.96
C GLU A 177 26.24 12.26 1.75
N LEU A 178 25.76 12.22 0.50
CA LEU A 178 24.32 12.33 0.19
C LEU A 178 23.50 11.20 0.84
N ALA A 179 24.03 9.98 0.89
CA ALA A 179 23.35 8.84 1.52
C ALA A 179 23.12 9.04 3.04
N GLN A 180 23.88 9.93 3.68
CA GLN A 180 23.72 10.23 5.10
C GLN A 180 22.71 11.36 5.37
N LEU A 181 22.24 12.08 4.35
CA LEU A 181 21.38 13.25 4.52
C LEU A 181 19.90 12.89 4.49
N SER A 182 19.13 13.47 5.42
CA SER A 182 17.66 13.37 5.46
C SER A 182 17.03 14.76 5.34
N PRO A 183 15.94 14.93 4.57
CA PRO A 183 15.17 16.20 4.56
C PRO A 183 14.60 16.57 5.94
N LYS A 184 14.48 15.59 6.84
CA LYS A 184 13.91 15.78 8.18
C LYS A 184 14.90 16.44 9.15
N ASP A 185 16.21 16.36 8.89
CA ASP A 185 17.25 16.96 9.71
C ASP A 185 17.95 18.10 8.96
N ILE A 186 17.43 19.32 9.16
CA ILE A 186 17.94 20.54 8.51
C ILE A 186 19.38 20.82 8.94
N GLY A 187 19.76 20.51 10.18
CA GLY A 187 21.11 20.77 10.69
C GLY A 187 22.15 19.88 10.02
N ALA A 188 21.86 18.57 9.95
CA ALA A 188 22.70 17.61 9.24
C ALA A 188 22.75 17.91 7.73
N LEU A 189 21.61 18.29 7.14
CA LEU A 189 21.52 18.68 5.73
C LEU A 189 22.39 19.89 5.41
N GLU A 190 22.32 20.98 6.19
CA GLU A 190 23.15 22.18 6.01
C GLU A 190 24.65 21.83 6.09
N ALA A 191 25.04 21.07 7.12
CA ALA A 191 26.43 20.68 7.32
C ALA A 191 26.95 19.76 6.20
N GLY A 192 26.18 18.74 5.81
CA GLY A 192 26.54 17.84 4.72
C GLY A 192 26.56 18.51 3.36
N SER A 193 25.57 19.37 3.10
CA SER A 193 25.52 20.22 1.92
C SER A 193 26.76 21.13 1.83
N ALA A 194 27.18 21.75 2.93
CA ALA A 194 28.40 22.56 2.97
C ALA A 194 29.66 21.74 2.68
N ARG A 195 29.78 20.53 3.24
CA ARG A 195 30.90 19.61 2.94
C ARG A 195 30.95 19.26 1.46
N ILE A 196 29.83 18.81 0.88
CA ILE A 196 29.76 18.44 -0.54
C ILE A 196 30.17 19.63 -1.42
N ARG A 197 29.62 20.82 -1.18
CA ARG A 197 29.98 22.02 -1.94
C ARG A 197 31.47 22.34 -1.84
N GLN A 198 32.06 22.21 -0.66
CA GLN A 198 33.49 22.46 -0.46
C GLN A 198 34.33 21.46 -1.27
N ILE A 199 33.99 20.17 -1.24
CA ILE A 199 34.70 19.14 -2.01
C ILE A 199 34.65 19.45 -3.52
N VAL A 200 33.50 19.90 -4.02
CA VAL A 200 33.35 20.32 -5.42
C VAL A 200 34.20 21.55 -5.74
N MET A 201 34.23 22.54 -4.84
CA MET A 201 35.03 23.77 -5.02
C MET A 201 36.54 23.53 -4.96
N ASP A 202 37.00 22.59 -4.13
CA ASP A 202 38.41 22.26 -3.94
C ASP A 202 38.98 21.46 -5.14
N LYS A 203 38.11 20.77 -5.90
CA LYS A 203 38.55 20.03 -7.09
C LYS A 203 39.04 20.98 -8.19
N PRO A 204 40.26 20.82 -8.71
CA PRO A 204 40.70 21.54 -9.90
C PRO A 204 39.93 21.08 -11.14
N VAL A 205 39.63 22.00 -12.06
CA VAL A 205 39.02 21.64 -13.35
C VAL A 205 40.08 20.89 -14.19
N PRO A 206 39.75 19.71 -14.77
CA PRO A 206 40.65 18.98 -15.66
C PRO A 206 41.24 19.88 -16.76
N ALA A 207 42.52 19.69 -17.09
CA ALA A 207 43.27 20.61 -17.94
C ALA A 207 42.68 20.73 -19.36
N ASP A 208 42.20 19.62 -19.91
CA ASP A 208 41.52 19.53 -21.20
C ASP A 208 40.18 20.30 -21.19
N LEU A 209 39.37 20.14 -20.14
CA LEU A 209 38.11 20.86 -19.97
C LEU A 209 38.35 22.36 -19.74
N ALA A 210 39.34 22.71 -18.92
CA ALA A 210 39.72 24.10 -18.69
C ALA A 210 40.16 24.79 -20.00
N ALA A 211 40.91 24.08 -20.85
CA ALA A 211 41.29 24.56 -22.17
C ALA A 211 40.05 24.75 -23.08
N ALA A 212 39.12 23.80 -23.10
CA ALA A 212 37.88 23.90 -23.89
C ALA A 212 37.00 25.08 -23.46
N ILE A 213 36.79 25.27 -22.15
CA ILE A 213 36.04 26.40 -21.59
C ILE A 213 36.71 27.73 -21.94
N THR A 214 38.04 27.80 -21.84
CA THR A 214 38.79 29.03 -22.16
C THR A 214 38.77 29.35 -23.65
N ALA A 215 38.80 28.34 -24.52
CA ALA A 215 38.69 28.51 -25.96
C ALA A 215 37.31 29.06 -26.35
N ALA A 216 36.23 28.52 -25.77
CA ALA A 216 34.88 29.02 -26.01
C ALA A 216 34.69 30.46 -25.52
N TYR A 217 35.30 30.83 -24.38
CA TYR A 217 35.35 32.22 -23.94
C TYR A 217 36.08 33.12 -24.95
N ALA A 218 37.24 32.68 -25.47
CA ALA A 218 38.01 33.47 -26.43
C ALA A 218 37.25 33.68 -27.75
N GLU A 219 36.47 32.68 -28.19
CA GLU A 219 35.58 32.82 -29.34
C GLU A 219 34.44 33.81 -29.07
N LEU A 220 33.83 33.76 -27.89
CA LEU A 220 32.82 34.73 -27.46
C LEU A 220 33.39 36.16 -27.44
N GLU A 221 34.60 36.35 -26.90
CA GLU A 221 35.34 37.61 -26.88
C GLU A 221 35.56 38.15 -28.30
N GLY A 222 35.95 37.28 -29.24
CA GLY A 222 36.15 37.64 -30.64
C GLY A 222 34.86 38.06 -31.37
N ARG A 223 33.70 37.51 -30.98
CA ARG A 223 32.38 37.85 -31.55
C ARG A 223 31.72 39.09 -30.92
N THR A 224 32.20 39.51 -29.75
CA THR A 224 31.59 40.59 -28.95
C THR A 224 32.56 41.76 -28.80
N CYS A 225 33.34 41.79 -27.73
CA CYS A 225 34.37 42.79 -27.48
C CYS A 225 35.53 42.23 -26.64
N PRO A 226 36.75 42.80 -26.75
CA PRO A 226 37.87 42.43 -25.90
C PRO A 226 37.53 42.64 -24.41
N GLY A 227 37.82 41.64 -23.58
CA GLY A 227 37.54 41.67 -22.15
C GLY A 227 36.04 41.52 -21.80
N VAL A 228 35.24 40.89 -22.67
CA VAL A 228 33.82 40.65 -22.43
C VAL A 228 33.59 39.99 -21.06
N ARG A 229 32.72 40.59 -20.25
CA ARG A 229 32.27 39.99 -18.98
C ARG A 229 31.13 39.05 -19.28
N ILE A 230 30.98 37.98 -18.48
CA ILE A 230 29.93 36.99 -18.72
C ILE A 230 29.05 36.77 -17.48
N ALA A 231 27.79 36.40 -17.71
CA ALA A 231 26.92 35.80 -16.70
C ALA A 231 27.03 34.28 -16.80
N VAL A 232 27.39 33.63 -15.70
CA VAL A 232 27.50 32.17 -15.61
C VAL A 232 26.29 31.63 -14.86
N ARG A 233 25.42 30.88 -15.55
CA ARG A 233 24.10 30.45 -15.05
C ARG A 233 23.96 28.93 -15.03
N SER A 234 23.16 28.40 -14.11
CA SER A 234 22.74 27.00 -14.16
C SER A 234 21.76 26.75 -15.32
N SER A 235 21.76 25.52 -15.82
CA SER A 235 20.77 24.97 -16.74
C SER A 235 20.66 23.47 -16.49
N ALA A 236 20.15 23.08 -15.33
CA ALA A 236 19.99 21.67 -15.00
C ALA A 236 18.91 21.03 -15.88
N VAL A 237 19.09 19.76 -16.23
CA VAL A 237 18.05 18.99 -16.92
C VAL A 237 16.86 18.84 -15.99
N GLY A 238 15.67 19.20 -16.48
CA GLY A 238 14.45 19.25 -15.68
C GLY A 238 14.20 20.57 -14.93
N GLU A 239 15.14 21.54 -14.94
CA GLU A 239 15.00 22.82 -14.22
C GLU A 239 13.75 23.62 -14.61
N ASP A 240 13.40 23.62 -15.90
CA ASP A 240 12.20 24.27 -16.46
C ASP A 240 11.10 23.25 -16.86
N GLY A 241 11.21 22.00 -16.37
CA GLY A 241 10.29 20.89 -16.65
C GLY A 241 9.06 20.86 -15.72
N GLU A 242 8.42 19.68 -15.59
CA GLU A 242 7.28 19.47 -14.66
C GLU A 242 7.61 19.75 -13.20
N SER A 243 8.88 19.61 -12.82
CA SER A 243 9.43 19.88 -11.50
C SER A 243 10.32 21.12 -11.55
N SER A 244 9.78 22.29 -11.21
CA SER A 244 10.54 23.52 -11.37
C SER A 244 11.60 23.65 -10.28
N PHE A 245 12.89 23.47 -10.62
CA PHE A 245 14.02 23.77 -9.72
C PHE A 245 14.30 25.29 -9.62
N ALA A 246 13.31 26.10 -9.96
CA ALA A 246 13.41 27.52 -10.20
C ALA A 246 14.02 28.26 -9.00
N GLY A 247 15.10 29.01 -9.23
CA GLY A 247 15.74 29.86 -8.22
C GLY A 247 16.50 29.09 -7.13
N GLN A 248 16.72 27.78 -7.29
CA GLN A 248 17.46 26.96 -6.31
C GLN A 248 18.97 26.89 -6.58
N TYR A 249 19.38 27.16 -7.82
CA TYR A 249 20.76 27.10 -8.28
C TYR A 249 21.37 28.49 -8.44
N SER A 250 22.69 28.56 -8.31
CA SER A 250 23.41 29.83 -8.31
C SER A 250 23.58 30.38 -9.72
N THR A 251 23.43 31.70 -9.83
CA THR A 251 23.91 32.49 -10.97
C THR A 251 25.07 33.34 -10.48
N VAL A 252 26.15 33.43 -11.26
CA VAL A 252 27.28 34.32 -10.98
C VAL A 252 27.30 35.39 -12.06
N LEU A 253 26.92 36.61 -11.71
CA LEU A 253 26.89 37.74 -12.62
C LEU A 253 28.27 38.41 -12.73
N ASN A 254 28.50 39.04 -13.88
CA ASN A 254 29.65 39.90 -14.13
C ASN A 254 31.01 39.22 -13.86
N VAL A 255 31.21 38.04 -14.45
CA VAL A 255 32.43 37.22 -14.33
C VAL A 255 33.47 37.66 -15.36
N THR A 256 34.71 37.81 -14.91
CA THR A 256 35.87 38.10 -15.77
C THR A 256 36.53 36.80 -16.23
N ARG A 257 37.41 36.88 -17.24
CA ARG A 257 38.20 35.74 -17.73
C ARG A 257 38.92 34.97 -16.60
N ALA A 258 39.47 35.68 -15.62
CA ALA A 258 40.19 35.07 -14.49
C ALA A 258 39.25 34.31 -13.54
N GLY A 259 37.99 34.72 -13.43
CA GLY A 259 36.97 34.08 -12.58
C GLY A 259 36.18 32.96 -13.26
N LEU A 260 36.41 32.69 -14.55
CA LEU A 260 35.58 31.79 -15.37
C LEU A 260 35.47 30.37 -14.79
N LEU A 261 36.61 29.75 -14.48
CA LEU A 261 36.65 28.38 -13.95
C LEU A 261 36.07 28.30 -12.53
N ASP A 262 36.28 29.33 -11.72
CA ASP A 262 35.70 29.40 -10.37
C ASP A 262 34.18 29.53 -10.43
N ALA A 263 33.66 30.37 -11.33
CA ALA A 263 32.23 30.53 -11.57
C ALA A 263 31.59 29.22 -12.06
N PHE A 264 32.25 28.48 -12.97
CA PHE A 264 31.81 27.14 -13.37
C PHE A 264 31.65 26.21 -12.16
N LYS A 265 32.69 26.10 -11.32
CA LYS A 265 32.64 25.27 -10.10
C LYS A 265 31.55 25.70 -9.13
N ARG A 266 31.33 27.01 -8.95
CA ARG A 266 30.25 27.54 -8.08
C ARG A 266 28.88 27.12 -8.58
N VAL A 267 28.63 27.17 -9.88
CA VAL A 267 27.35 26.73 -10.46
C VAL A 267 27.18 25.21 -10.28
N VAL A 268 28.21 24.41 -10.54
CA VAL A 268 28.17 22.96 -10.31
C VAL A 268 27.93 22.65 -8.82
N ALA A 269 28.63 23.32 -7.91
CA ALA A 269 28.46 23.16 -6.47
C ALA A 269 27.05 23.55 -6.00
N SER A 270 26.40 24.51 -6.66
CA SER A 270 25.03 24.92 -6.31
C SER A 270 23.99 23.80 -6.46
N LYS A 271 24.29 22.77 -7.28
CA LYS A 271 23.51 21.52 -7.36
C LYS A 271 23.30 20.87 -5.98
N TYR A 272 24.29 21.05 -5.10
CA TYR A 272 24.32 20.47 -3.76
C TYR A 272 23.96 21.48 -2.68
N SER A 273 23.21 22.55 -3.00
CA SER A 273 22.63 23.43 -1.98
C SER A 273 21.62 22.66 -1.12
N PRO A 274 21.35 23.08 0.13
CA PRO A 274 20.41 22.36 1.00
C PRO A 274 19.03 22.27 0.36
N ARG A 275 18.59 23.37 -0.26
CA ARG A 275 17.32 23.47 -1.00
C ARG A 275 17.26 22.48 -2.15
N ALA A 276 18.30 22.42 -2.99
CA ALA A 276 18.34 21.53 -4.14
C ALA A 276 18.42 20.04 -3.75
N ILE A 277 19.13 19.69 -2.67
CA ILE A 277 19.18 18.31 -2.15
C ILE A 277 17.79 17.89 -1.64
N SER A 278 17.17 18.71 -0.78
CA SER A 278 15.83 18.41 -0.27
C SER A 278 14.81 18.27 -1.40
N TYR A 279 14.82 19.19 -2.37
CA TYR A 279 13.88 19.15 -3.49
C TYR A 279 13.98 17.86 -4.30
N ARG A 280 15.21 17.38 -4.58
CA ARG A 280 15.43 16.11 -5.27
C ARG A 280 14.92 14.92 -4.48
N GLN A 281 15.23 14.86 -3.18
CA GLN A 281 14.78 13.78 -2.31
C GLN A 281 13.25 13.69 -2.24
N LEU A 282 12.55 14.83 -2.21
CA LEU A 282 11.08 14.87 -2.18
C LEU A 282 10.42 14.39 -3.46
N LEU A 283 11.07 14.66 -4.59
CA LEU A 283 10.62 14.24 -5.90
C LEU A 283 11.10 12.82 -6.25
N GLY A 284 11.82 12.14 -5.35
CA GLY A 284 12.39 10.83 -5.61
C GLY A 284 13.40 10.85 -6.77
N LEU A 285 14.22 11.91 -6.84
CA LEU A 285 15.26 12.10 -7.84
C LEU A 285 16.63 11.80 -7.25
N ASP A 286 17.41 10.94 -7.90
CA ASP A 286 18.81 10.74 -7.57
C ASP A 286 19.68 11.91 -8.08
N ASP A 287 20.93 11.96 -7.61
CA ASP A 287 21.90 12.95 -8.11
C ASP A 287 22.11 12.87 -9.62
N GLU A 288 22.08 11.65 -10.17
CA GLU A 288 22.30 11.39 -11.59
C GLU A 288 21.06 11.70 -12.44
N ASP A 289 19.86 11.76 -11.85
CA ASP A 289 18.62 12.09 -12.56
C ASP A 289 18.50 13.59 -12.88
N THR A 290 19.40 14.42 -12.33
CA THR A 290 19.39 15.90 -12.47
C THR A 290 20.77 16.43 -12.90
N PRO A 291 21.30 16.02 -14.07
CA PRO A 291 22.59 16.48 -14.52
C PRO A 291 22.58 18.02 -14.71
N MET A 292 23.67 18.65 -14.27
CA MET A 292 23.83 20.10 -14.31
C MET A 292 24.55 20.52 -15.60
N CYS A 293 24.01 21.51 -16.29
CA CYS A 293 24.72 22.24 -17.35
C CYS A 293 24.99 23.67 -16.89
N VAL A 294 25.99 24.33 -17.48
CA VAL A 294 26.37 25.70 -17.14
C VAL A 294 26.37 26.55 -18.40
N ILE A 295 25.68 27.69 -18.39
CA ILE A 295 25.61 28.63 -19.51
C ILE A 295 26.57 29.78 -19.24
N GLY A 296 27.41 30.14 -20.21
CA GLY A 296 28.17 31.39 -20.23
C GLY A 296 27.55 32.36 -21.25
N LEU A 297 26.90 33.42 -20.78
CA LEU A 297 26.31 34.46 -21.62
C LEU A 297 27.13 35.75 -21.54
N ALA A 298 27.27 36.48 -22.65
CA ALA A 298 27.79 37.83 -22.63
C ALA A 298 26.95 38.69 -21.67
N MET A 299 27.63 39.39 -20.75
CA MET A 299 26.99 40.23 -19.76
C MET A 299 26.42 41.48 -20.44
N ILE A 300 25.16 41.80 -20.13
CA ILE A 300 24.53 43.04 -20.55
C ILE A 300 24.72 44.09 -19.46
N ASP A 301 25.30 45.24 -19.83
CA ASP A 301 25.37 46.42 -18.99
C ASP A 301 23.98 47.07 -18.95
N ALA A 302 23.08 46.47 -18.16
CA ALA A 302 21.67 46.81 -18.17
C ALA A 302 21.40 48.18 -17.55
N GLN A 303 20.73 49.05 -18.30
CA GLN A 303 20.12 50.28 -17.79
C GLN A 303 18.85 49.93 -17.00
N ALA A 304 18.02 49.06 -17.56
CA ALA A 304 16.82 48.53 -16.93
C ALA A 304 16.70 47.04 -17.24
N SER A 305 16.09 46.30 -16.33
CA SER A 305 15.81 44.88 -16.53
C SER A 305 14.59 44.48 -15.73
N GLY A 306 14.02 43.33 -16.09
CA GLY A 306 12.76 42.95 -15.51
C GLY A 306 12.30 41.54 -15.87
N VAL A 307 11.09 41.26 -15.40
CA VAL A 307 10.34 40.04 -15.73
C VAL A 307 9.03 40.45 -16.38
N MET A 308 8.53 39.63 -17.30
CA MET A 308 7.20 39.81 -17.85
C MET A 308 6.46 38.48 -17.95
N TYR A 309 5.15 38.56 -17.77
CA TYR A 309 4.24 37.43 -17.81
C TYR A 309 3.27 37.66 -18.96
N THR A 310 3.14 36.68 -19.86
CA THR A 310 2.20 36.79 -21.00
C THR A 310 0.74 36.62 -20.56
N LEU A 311 0.48 36.41 -19.28
CA LEU A 311 -0.84 36.43 -18.66
C LEU A 311 -0.69 37.14 -17.33
N ASP A 312 -1.69 37.92 -16.90
CA ASP A 312 -1.65 38.52 -15.57
C ASP A 312 -1.78 37.41 -14.50
N PRO A 313 -0.73 37.14 -13.70
CA PRO A 313 -0.77 36.06 -12.73
C PRO A 313 -1.81 36.25 -11.63
N ALA A 314 -2.28 37.49 -11.40
CA ALA A 314 -3.24 37.80 -10.34
C ALA A 314 -4.68 37.49 -10.76
N THR A 315 -5.05 37.84 -11.99
CA THR A 315 -6.42 37.67 -12.50
C THR A 315 -6.58 36.42 -13.37
N GLY A 316 -5.50 35.91 -13.95
CA GLY A 316 -5.56 34.86 -14.98
C GLY A 316 -5.99 35.41 -16.35
N ASN A 317 -5.99 36.74 -16.53
CA ASN A 317 -6.36 37.36 -17.80
C ASN A 317 -5.27 37.14 -18.86
N ALA A 318 -5.59 36.32 -19.86
CA ALA A 318 -4.70 36.01 -20.97
C ALA A 318 -4.66 37.09 -22.07
N ALA A 319 -5.51 38.12 -22.03
CA ALA A 319 -5.51 39.21 -23.02
C ALA A 319 -4.40 40.25 -22.78
N GLN A 320 -3.72 40.20 -21.63
CA GLN A 320 -2.78 41.23 -21.19
C GLN A 320 -1.41 40.66 -20.85
N VAL A 321 -0.36 41.44 -21.11
CA VAL A 321 1.01 41.18 -20.67
C VAL A 321 1.29 42.05 -19.44
N LYS A 322 1.76 41.43 -18.37
CA LYS A 322 2.21 42.13 -17.16
C LYS A 322 3.73 42.27 -17.18
N ILE A 323 4.23 43.48 -17.09
CA ILE A 323 5.66 43.78 -17.16
C ILE A 323 6.10 44.42 -15.84
N GLY A 324 7.06 43.78 -15.17
CA GLY A 324 7.75 44.32 -13.99
C GLY A 324 9.15 44.82 -14.37
N SER A 325 9.56 46.00 -13.89
CA SER A 325 10.84 46.60 -14.25
C SER A 325 11.56 47.29 -13.08
N LEU A 326 12.89 47.18 -13.08
CA LEU A 326 13.81 47.86 -12.18
C LEU A 326 14.94 48.55 -12.94
N TRP A 327 15.62 49.49 -12.29
CA TRP A 327 16.88 50.05 -12.77
C TRP A 327 18.04 49.09 -12.51
N GLY A 328 18.97 49.00 -13.45
CA GLY A 328 20.16 48.14 -13.34
C GLY A 328 19.86 46.66 -13.61
N LEU A 329 20.62 45.78 -12.95
CA LEU A 329 20.52 44.32 -13.06
C LEU A 329 19.31 43.75 -12.29
N GLY A 330 18.66 42.73 -12.86
CA GLY A 330 17.34 42.28 -12.44
C GLY A 330 17.30 41.22 -11.34
N GLU A 331 18.44 40.86 -10.76
CA GLU A 331 18.57 39.80 -9.73
C GLU A 331 17.61 40.03 -8.55
N GLN A 332 17.51 41.28 -8.08
CA GLN A 332 16.63 41.64 -6.95
C GLN A 332 15.14 41.46 -7.23
N LEU A 333 14.72 41.46 -8.50
CA LEU A 333 13.32 41.24 -8.88
C LEU A 333 12.97 39.75 -8.85
N VAL A 334 13.92 38.91 -9.24
CA VAL A 334 13.76 37.45 -9.26
C VAL A 334 13.70 36.90 -7.84
N ASP A 335 14.48 37.48 -6.91
CA ASP A 335 14.48 37.10 -5.50
C ASP A 335 13.33 37.71 -4.68
N GLY A 336 12.65 38.73 -5.22
CA GLY A 336 11.51 39.40 -4.59
C GLY A 336 11.89 40.47 -3.55
N ASP A 337 13.13 40.94 -3.58
CA ASP A 337 13.71 41.87 -2.59
C ASP A 337 13.48 43.36 -2.92
N ALA A 338 12.90 43.66 -4.09
CA ALA A 338 12.62 45.03 -4.54
C ALA A 338 11.20 45.19 -5.09
N THR A 339 10.61 46.38 -4.91
CA THR A 339 9.31 46.75 -5.48
C THR A 339 9.52 47.34 -6.89
N PRO A 340 9.11 46.64 -7.97
CA PRO A 340 9.30 47.10 -9.33
C PRO A 340 8.26 48.12 -9.77
N ASP A 341 8.54 48.83 -10.86
CA ASP A 341 7.49 49.40 -11.69
C ASP A 341 6.66 48.26 -12.27
N ALA A 342 5.33 48.42 -12.32
CA ALA A 342 4.43 47.44 -12.89
C ALA A 342 3.58 48.09 -14.00
N PHE A 343 3.55 47.43 -15.15
CA PHE A 343 2.79 47.85 -16.33
C PHE A 343 1.89 46.71 -16.79
N LEU A 344 0.69 47.06 -17.25
CA LEU A 344 -0.24 46.12 -17.87
C LEU A 344 -0.52 46.59 -19.30
N VAL A 345 -0.22 45.74 -20.28
CA VAL A 345 -0.33 46.06 -21.70
C VAL A 345 -1.31 45.10 -22.35
N ASP A 346 -2.32 45.63 -23.03
CA ASP A 346 -3.25 44.83 -23.82
C ASP A 346 -2.54 44.28 -25.07
N LYS A 347 -2.67 42.97 -25.30
CA LYS A 347 -1.94 42.28 -26.38
C LYS A 347 -2.40 42.72 -27.76
N ASP A 348 -3.71 42.87 -27.96
CA ASP A 348 -4.28 43.09 -29.29
C ASP A 348 -4.14 44.55 -29.72
N SER A 349 -4.46 45.48 -28.83
CA SER A 349 -4.38 46.92 -29.10
C SER A 349 -2.98 47.51 -28.85
N GLY A 350 -2.14 46.83 -28.08
CA GLY A 350 -0.86 47.37 -27.59
C GLY A 350 -1.02 48.48 -26.54
N MET A 351 -2.24 48.82 -26.14
CA MET A 351 -2.48 49.92 -25.20
C MET A 351 -2.00 49.57 -23.79
N ILE A 352 -1.34 50.53 -23.15
CA ILE A 352 -0.95 50.42 -21.74
C ILE A 352 -2.19 50.72 -20.88
N VAL A 353 -2.77 49.66 -20.31
CA VAL A 353 -4.00 49.68 -19.52
C VAL A 353 -3.76 50.23 -18.11
N GLU A 354 -2.62 49.88 -17.52
CA GLU A 354 -2.27 50.28 -16.15
C GLU A 354 -0.78 50.61 -16.03
N ARG A 355 -0.46 51.61 -15.21
CA ARG A 355 0.91 51.96 -14.81
C ARG A 355 0.98 52.18 -13.30
N HIS A 356 1.87 51.46 -12.64
CA HIS A 356 2.22 51.68 -11.25
C HIS A 356 3.73 51.90 -11.16
N ILE A 357 4.15 53.11 -10.77
CA ILE A 357 5.57 53.46 -10.65
C ILE A 357 5.97 53.39 -9.18
N ALA A 358 6.87 52.48 -8.86
CA ALA A 358 7.36 52.27 -7.51
C ALA A 358 8.58 53.15 -7.23
N SER A 359 8.77 53.52 -5.96
CA SER A 359 9.99 54.20 -5.52
C SER A 359 11.15 53.20 -5.44
N LYS A 360 12.13 53.35 -6.32
CA LYS A 360 13.28 52.46 -6.45
C LYS A 360 14.50 53.06 -5.73
N ALA A 361 14.67 52.73 -4.46
CA ALA A 361 15.69 53.35 -3.59
C ALA A 361 17.14 53.03 -3.99
N ALA A 362 17.37 51.90 -4.64
CA ALA A 362 18.69 51.46 -5.08
C ALA A 362 18.61 50.68 -6.40
N ARG A 363 19.75 50.55 -7.07
CA ARG A 363 19.93 49.76 -8.30
C ARG A 363 21.15 48.85 -8.18
N LEU A 364 21.09 47.66 -8.75
CA LEU A 364 22.22 46.74 -8.80
C LEU A 364 23.06 47.00 -10.05
N ILE A 365 24.36 47.26 -9.87
CA ILE A 365 25.29 47.58 -10.97
C ILE A 365 26.44 46.57 -11.07
N ALA A 366 26.96 46.40 -12.29
CA ALA A 366 28.17 45.63 -12.56
C ALA A 366 29.44 46.44 -12.22
N LEU A 367 30.43 45.80 -11.58
CA LEU A 367 31.72 46.42 -11.28
C LEU A 367 32.77 46.17 -12.38
N PRO A 368 33.68 47.11 -12.69
CA PRO A 368 34.70 46.92 -13.71
C PRO A 368 35.63 45.71 -13.48
N GLY A 369 35.93 45.38 -12.22
CA GLY A 369 36.79 44.24 -11.83
C GLY A 369 36.08 42.89 -11.71
N GLY A 370 34.77 42.84 -11.99
CA GLY A 370 33.92 41.68 -11.77
C GLY A 370 33.06 41.79 -10.51
N GLY A 371 31.95 41.04 -10.48
CA GLY A 371 30.94 41.08 -9.40
C GLY A 371 29.98 42.27 -9.48
N THR A 372 29.05 42.36 -8.54
CA THR A 372 27.97 43.36 -8.53
C THR A 372 27.97 44.16 -7.23
N ARG A 373 27.36 45.35 -7.25
CA ARG A 373 27.19 46.20 -6.06
C ARG A 373 25.84 46.91 -6.11
N LEU A 374 25.19 47.01 -4.95
CA LEU A 374 24.00 47.83 -4.80
C LEU A 374 24.40 49.31 -4.67
N GLU A 375 23.80 50.16 -5.50
CA GLU A 375 24.05 51.59 -5.54
C GLU A 375 22.76 52.35 -5.20
N GLU A 376 22.83 53.24 -4.21
CA GLU A 376 21.70 54.10 -3.85
C GLU A 376 21.37 55.07 -4.98
N MET A 377 20.08 55.23 -5.25
CA MET A 377 19.59 56.14 -6.30
C MET A 377 19.28 57.52 -5.73
N LEU A 378 19.58 58.55 -6.53
CA LEU A 378 19.21 59.94 -6.22
C LEU A 378 17.68 60.08 -6.12
N ALA A 379 17.20 60.87 -5.15
CA ALA A 379 15.77 61.00 -4.82
C ALA A 379 14.89 61.37 -6.03
N ASP A 380 15.40 62.18 -6.96
CA ASP A 380 14.69 62.61 -8.17
C ASP A 380 14.59 61.52 -9.25
N GLN A 381 15.36 60.44 -9.13
CA GLN A 381 15.37 59.29 -10.04
C GLN A 381 14.57 58.10 -9.51
N GLN A 382 14.33 58.01 -8.19
CA GLN A 382 13.64 56.88 -7.56
C GLN A 382 12.20 56.73 -8.05
N ALA A 383 11.50 57.85 -8.29
CA ALA A 383 10.10 57.89 -8.72
C ALA A 383 9.92 57.99 -10.25
N ARG A 384 11.00 57.93 -11.05
CA ARG A 384 10.90 57.92 -12.51
C ARG A 384 10.57 56.52 -13.01
N PRO A 385 9.79 56.39 -14.11
CA PRO A 385 9.58 55.11 -14.76
C PRO A 385 10.91 54.60 -15.33
N SER A 386 11.17 53.31 -15.10
CA SER A 386 12.36 52.62 -15.63
C SER A 386 12.28 52.28 -17.11
N LEU A 387 11.09 52.38 -17.72
CA LEU A 387 10.85 52.06 -19.12
C LEU A 387 10.14 53.20 -19.86
N SER A 388 10.43 53.31 -21.16
CA SER A 388 9.67 54.12 -22.10
C SER A 388 8.48 53.34 -22.68
N ASP A 389 7.51 54.07 -23.23
CA ASP A 389 6.34 53.47 -23.89
C ASP A 389 6.75 52.63 -25.12
N GLU A 390 7.76 53.07 -25.87
CA GLU A 390 8.30 52.33 -27.01
C GLU A 390 8.88 50.98 -26.59
N THR A 391 9.63 50.96 -25.50
CA THR A 391 10.14 49.73 -24.91
C THR A 391 9.03 48.78 -24.47
N LEU A 392 7.96 49.30 -23.84
CA LEU A 392 6.82 48.49 -23.42
C LEU A 392 6.13 47.80 -24.62
N HIS A 393 6.00 48.50 -25.75
CA HIS A 393 5.48 47.90 -26.98
C HIS A 393 6.43 46.82 -27.56
N GLN A 394 7.74 47.06 -27.56
CA GLN A 394 8.73 46.06 -28.01
C GLN A 394 8.69 44.80 -27.15
N LEU A 395 8.58 44.95 -25.82
CA LEU A 395 8.43 43.85 -24.88
C LEU A 395 7.14 43.07 -25.14
N CYS A 396 6.00 43.76 -25.32
CA CYS A 396 4.72 43.12 -25.61
C CYS A 396 4.77 42.30 -26.92
N ALA A 397 5.32 42.86 -27.99
CA ALA A 397 5.48 42.16 -29.26
C ALA A 397 6.40 40.93 -29.14
N GLY A 398 7.47 41.03 -28.36
CA GLY A 398 8.33 39.88 -28.02
C GLY A 398 7.58 38.81 -27.23
N ALA A 399 6.82 39.21 -26.21
CA ALA A 399 6.02 38.33 -25.36
C ALA A 399 5.01 37.51 -26.19
N GLN A 400 4.30 38.15 -27.12
CA GLN A 400 3.36 37.48 -28.03
C GLN A 400 4.03 36.44 -28.93
N ARG A 401 5.21 36.77 -29.49
CA ARG A 401 5.97 35.83 -30.34
C ARG A 401 6.43 34.60 -29.56
N ILE A 402 6.90 34.80 -28.34
CA ILE A 402 7.34 33.71 -27.45
C ILE A 402 6.13 32.85 -27.07
N GLU A 403 5.03 33.46 -26.62
CA GLU A 403 3.80 32.75 -26.25
C GLU A 403 3.21 31.94 -27.42
N ALA A 404 3.15 32.52 -28.61
CA ALA A 404 2.63 31.85 -29.81
C ALA A 404 3.46 30.61 -30.17
N HIS A 405 4.78 30.64 -29.94
CA HIS A 405 5.66 29.50 -30.18
C HIS A 405 5.40 28.36 -29.20
N TYR A 406 5.38 28.65 -27.90
CA TYR A 406 5.22 27.63 -26.85
C TYR A 406 3.76 27.24 -26.59
N ARG A 407 2.79 27.92 -27.21
CA ARG A 407 1.33 27.66 -27.10
C ARG A 407 0.84 27.58 -25.65
N SER A 408 1.48 28.32 -24.76
CA SER A 408 1.20 28.36 -23.34
C SER A 408 1.70 29.69 -22.79
N ALA A 409 1.08 30.18 -21.70
CA ALA A 409 1.52 31.41 -21.05
C ALA A 409 3.00 31.28 -20.64
N GLN A 410 3.75 32.38 -20.68
CA GLN A 410 5.19 32.40 -20.44
C GLN A 410 5.58 33.38 -19.33
N ASP A 411 6.64 33.03 -18.62
CA ASP A 411 7.42 33.86 -17.70
C ASP A 411 8.78 34.14 -18.35
N ILE A 412 9.08 35.41 -18.59
CA ILE A 412 10.16 35.86 -19.47
C ILE A 412 11.02 36.89 -18.74
N GLU A 413 12.34 36.65 -18.69
CA GLU A 413 13.33 37.61 -18.18
C GLU A 413 13.92 38.41 -19.33
N TRP A 414 14.13 39.71 -19.11
CA TRP A 414 14.65 40.61 -20.14
C TRP A 414 15.56 41.69 -19.54
N ALA A 415 16.41 42.28 -20.38
CA ALA A 415 17.25 43.42 -20.03
C ALA A 415 17.39 44.38 -21.21
N ILE A 416 17.65 45.64 -20.89
CA ILE A 416 17.88 46.72 -21.85
C ILE A 416 19.22 47.33 -21.55
N ASP A 417 20.10 47.41 -22.56
CA ASP A 417 21.40 48.04 -22.41
C ASP A 417 21.31 49.58 -22.41
N ALA A 418 22.43 50.25 -22.15
CA ALA A 418 22.50 51.72 -22.18
C ALA A 418 22.23 52.34 -23.58
N GLY A 419 22.19 51.53 -24.64
CA GLY A 419 21.82 51.94 -26.00
C GLY A 419 20.37 51.65 -26.35
N GLU A 420 19.51 51.38 -25.34
CA GLU A 420 18.10 51.02 -25.47
C GLU A 420 17.84 49.74 -26.28
N ARG A 421 18.83 48.85 -26.41
CA ARG A 421 18.66 47.56 -27.07
C ARG A 421 18.09 46.53 -26.10
N LEU A 422 16.96 45.96 -26.47
CA LEU A 422 16.28 44.89 -25.74
C LEU A 422 16.96 43.53 -25.96
N TYR A 423 17.14 42.78 -24.87
CA TYR A 423 17.61 41.40 -24.86
C TYR A 423 16.68 40.52 -24.03
N PHE A 424 16.35 39.33 -24.55
CA PHE A 424 15.66 38.28 -23.81
C PHE A 424 16.68 37.37 -23.14
N LEU A 425 16.53 37.16 -21.83
CA LEU A 425 17.49 36.46 -20.98
C LEU A 425 17.00 35.08 -20.53
N GLN A 426 15.70 34.82 -20.60
CA GLN A 426 15.08 33.52 -20.31
C GLN A 426 13.62 33.52 -20.78
N ALA A 427 13.09 32.36 -21.14
CA ALA A 427 11.65 32.13 -21.27
C ALA A 427 11.30 30.74 -20.74
N ARG A 428 10.21 30.63 -19.99
CA ARG A 428 9.70 29.36 -19.48
C ARG A 428 8.17 29.36 -19.35
N PRO A 429 7.52 28.19 -19.37
CA PRO A 429 6.08 28.09 -19.20
C PRO A 429 5.60 28.65 -17.85
N LEU A 430 4.67 29.60 -17.89
CA LEU A 430 3.92 30.08 -16.76
C LEU A 430 2.75 29.12 -16.51
N ARG A 431 2.90 28.26 -15.49
CA ARG A 431 1.89 27.28 -15.06
C ARG A 431 0.77 27.95 -14.28
N ILE A 432 0.00 28.80 -14.94
CA ILE A 432 -1.22 29.40 -14.42
C ILE A 432 -2.30 29.07 -15.43
N GLU A 433 -3.36 28.38 -14.98
CA GLU A 433 -4.50 28.12 -15.85
C GLU A 433 -5.13 29.47 -16.22
N PRO A 434 -5.35 29.74 -17.52
CA PRO A 434 -6.13 30.90 -17.94
C PRO A 434 -7.47 30.88 -17.22
N ALA A 435 -8.03 32.05 -16.90
CA ALA A 435 -9.38 32.11 -16.37
C ALA A 435 -10.36 31.48 -17.40
N ALA A 436 -10.75 30.22 -17.21
CA ALA A 436 -11.85 29.60 -17.93
C ALA A 436 -13.17 30.27 -17.51
N VAL A 437 -14.20 30.16 -18.37
CA VAL A 437 -15.56 30.71 -18.18
C VAL A 437 -15.94 30.71 -16.70
N ALA A 438 -16.30 31.90 -16.18
CA ALA A 438 -16.60 32.15 -14.78
C ALA A 438 -17.41 31.01 -14.17
N GLU A 439 -16.75 30.13 -13.41
CA GLU A 439 -17.45 29.23 -12.50
C GLU A 439 -18.23 30.10 -11.51
N PRO A 440 -19.44 29.68 -11.09
CA PRO A 440 -20.25 30.46 -10.16
C PRO A 440 -19.42 30.77 -8.91
N GLU A 441 -19.33 32.06 -8.58
CA GLU A 441 -18.55 32.57 -7.47
C GLU A 441 -18.98 31.87 -6.18
N VAL A 442 -18.02 31.42 -5.38
CA VAL A 442 -18.31 30.79 -4.09
C VAL A 442 -18.96 31.84 -3.19
N ASP A 443 -20.25 31.65 -2.90
CA ASP A 443 -20.95 32.50 -1.95
C ASP A 443 -20.49 32.17 -0.52
N LEU A 444 -19.71 33.08 0.05
CA LEU A 444 -19.29 33.03 1.45
C LEU A 444 -20.23 33.83 2.37
N SER A 445 -21.33 34.39 1.83
CA SER A 445 -22.28 35.16 2.61
C SER A 445 -23.01 34.25 3.62
N GLY A 446 -23.12 34.71 4.87
CA GLY A 446 -23.74 33.95 5.96
C GLY A 446 -22.83 32.94 6.68
N LEU A 447 -21.57 32.78 6.27
CA LEU A 447 -20.55 32.01 7.01
C LEU A 447 -19.81 32.90 8.01
N ASP A 448 -19.02 32.31 8.93
CA ASP A 448 -18.15 33.02 9.89
C ASP A 448 -16.72 33.17 9.30
N PRO A 449 -16.38 34.29 8.63
CA PRO A 449 -15.08 34.48 8.00
C PRO A 449 -14.01 34.86 9.03
N LEU A 450 -12.93 34.09 9.07
CA LEU A 450 -11.72 34.39 9.84
C LEU A 450 -10.72 35.25 9.06
N LEU A 451 -10.73 35.14 7.73
CA LEU A 451 -9.85 35.88 6.82
C LEU A 451 -10.58 36.13 5.48
N HIS A 452 -10.41 37.30 4.89
CA HIS A 452 -10.96 37.66 3.56
C HIS A 452 -9.95 38.44 2.70
N THR A 453 -8.69 38.47 3.12
CA THR A 453 -7.60 39.20 2.47
C THR A 453 -6.58 38.23 1.89
N GLY A 454 -5.91 38.66 0.82
CA GLY A 454 -4.88 37.90 0.13
C GLY A 454 -5.21 37.67 -1.34
N ILE A 455 -4.32 36.97 -2.03
CA ILE A 455 -4.41 36.66 -3.45
C ILE A 455 -4.25 35.15 -3.61
N ALA A 456 -5.18 34.52 -4.34
CA ALA A 456 -5.08 33.10 -4.66
C ALA A 456 -3.89 32.85 -5.61
N ALA A 457 -2.82 32.28 -5.08
CA ALA A 457 -1.63 31.92 -5.84
C ALA A 457 -1.73 30.53 -6.47
N SER A 458 -2.53 29.65 -5.87
CA SER A 458 -2.87 28.32 -6.38
C SER A 458 -4.35 28.09 -6.09
N ARG A 459 -5.14 27.86 -7.14
CA ARG A 459 -6.60 27.83 -7.02
C ARG A 459 -7.10 26.53 -6.39
N GLY A 460 -8.12 26.63 -5.53
CA GLY A 460 -8.86 25.50 -5.01
C GLY A 460 -9.45 25.71 -3.63
N ILE A 461 -10.07 24.65 -3.10
CA ILE A 461 -10.72 24.65 -1.78
C ILE A 461 -10.20 23.46 -0.99
N ALA A 462 -9.89 23.68 0.29
CA ALA A 462 -9.45 22.64 1.22
C ALA A 462 -9.97 22.92 2.63
N ALA A 463 -10.07 21.89 3.46
CA ALA A 463 -10.38 22.04 4.88
C ALA A 463 -9.46 21.19 5.74
N GLY A 464 -9.05 21.73 6.88
CA GLY A 464 -8.09 21.07 7.76
C GLY A 464 -7.80 21.90 9.00
N ARG A 465 -6.88 21.41 9.84
CA ARG A 465 -6.48 22.10 11.07
C ARG A 465 -5.40 23.14 10.80
N VAL A 466 -5.57 24.34 11.34
CA VAL A 466 -4.59 25.42 11.24
C VAL A 466 -3.31 25.05 11.99
N PHE A 467 -2.17 25.13 11.32
CA PHE A 467 -0.85 25.04 11.94
C PHE A 467 -0.05 26.29 11.61
N ILE A 468 0.36 27.05 12.62
CA ILE A 468 1.13 28.28 12.45
C ILE A 468 2.62 27.97 12.57
N ALA A 469 3.36 28.17 11.48
CA ALA A 469 4.81 28.00 11.44
C ALA A 469 5.49 29.37 11.28
N HIS A 470 6.12 29.88 12.34
CA HIS A 470 6.86 31.15 12.28
C HIS A 470 8.19 31.04 11.52
N ASN A 471 8.74 29.83 11.40
CA ASN A 471 9.96 29.56 10.65
C ASN A 471 9.99 28.08 10.22
N ALA A 472 10.91 27.76 9.31
CA ALA A 472 11.04 26.41 8.76
C ALA A 472 11.99 25.50 9.58
N LYS A 473 12.35 25.82 10.83
CA LYS A 473 13.29 24.98 11.61
C LYS A 473 12.67 23.67 12.11
N ARG A 474 11.34 23.60 12.20
CA ARG A 474 10.60 22.45 12.75
C ARG A 474 9.59 21.89 11.76
N LEU A 475 10.04 21.53 10.56
CA LEU A 475 9.18 20.94 9.52
C LEU A 475 8.56 19.60 9.94
N ALA A 476 9.24 18.85 10.82
CA ALA A 476 8.76 17.57 11.33
C ALA A 476 7.54 17.70 12.26
N ASP A 477 7.36 18.86 12.92
CA ASP A 477 6.26 19.10 13.86
C ASP A 477 4.93 19.39 13.13
N ILE A 478 5.00 19.68 11.83
CA ILE A 478 3.82 20.03 11.01
C ILE A 478 3.03 18.74 10.75
N PRO A 479 1.77 18.64 11.21
CA PRO A 479 0.94 17.45 10.97
C PRO A 479 0.60 17.26 9.50
N ASP A 480 0.33 16.02 9.11
CA ASP A 480 -0.24 15.74 7.80
C ASP A 480 -1.67 16.31 7.71
N HIS A 481 -2.08 16.72 6.51
CA HIS A 481 -3.37 17.35 6.22
C HIS A 481 -3.61 18.69 6.96
N ALA A 482 -2.53 19.38 7.33
CA ALA A 482 -2.62 20.69 7.99
C ALA A 482 -2.90 21.82 6.98
N ILE A 483 -3.53 22.89 7.49
CA ILE A 483 -3.60 24.20 6.84
C ILE A 483 -2.40 25.01 7.36
N LEU A 484 -1.34 25.11 6.55
CA LEU A 484 -0.11 25.77 6.95
C LEU A 484 -0.23 27.29 6.85
N VAL A 485 0.03 27.99 7.95
CA VAL A 485 0.04 29.46 8.02
C VAL A 485 1.43 29.94 8.41
N THR A 486 2.04 30.82 7.61
CA THR A 486 3.41 31.31 7.83
C THR A 486 3.53 32.83 7.58
N PRO A 487 4.43 33.55 8.28
CA PRO A 487 4.65 34.97 8.00
C PRO A 487 5.16 35.25 6.58
N THR A 488 6.01 34.37 6.05
CA THR A 488 6.67 34.57 4.76
C THR A 488 6.66 33.31 3.91
N ALA A 489 6.70 33.50 2.59
CA ALA A 489 6.80 32.44 1.58
C ALA A 489 8.21 31.78 1.53
N SER A 490 8.71 31.28 2.67
CA SER A 490 10.03 30.66 2.76
C SER A 490 10.15 29.40 1.89
N PRO A 491 11.18 29.27 1.01
CA PRO A 491 11.38 28.10 0.17
C PRO A 491 11.52 26.78 0.93
N ALA A 492 11.93 26.83 2.20
CA ALA A 492 12.12 25.64 3.02
C ALA A 492 10.80 24.87 3.27
N PHE A 493 9.64 25.53 3.20
CA PHE A 493 8.34 24.86 3.31
C PHE A 493 7.96 24.03 2.07
N ALA A 494 8.69 24.16 0.96
CA ALA A 494 8.50 23.28 -0.20
C ALA A 494 8.64 21.80 0.19
N ALA A 495 9.44 21.50 1.24
CA ALA A 495 9.69 20.15 1.69
C ALA A 495 8.53 19.40 2.34
N ILE A 496 7.45 20.11 2.67
CA ILE A 496 6.27 19.51 3.26
C ILE A 496 5.02 19.74 2.41
N MET A 497 5.17 20.28 1.19
CA MET A 497 4.04 20.67 0.37
C MET A 497 3.09 19.49 0.17
N GLY A 498 3.59 18.31 -0.21
CA GLY A 498 2.76 17.10 -0.36
C GLY A 498 2.11 16.54 0.91
N ARG A 499 2.34 17.12 2.09
CA ARG A 499 1.76 16.70 3.37
C ARG A 499 0.67 17.65 3.88
N ILE A 500 0.52 18.84 3.30
CA ILE A 500 -0.45 19.84 3.76
C ILE A 500 -1.64 19.94 2.80
N ASP A 501 -2.75 20.46 3.28
CA ASP A 501 -3.98 20.61 2.46
C ASP A 501 -4.18 22.04 1.96
N ALA A 502 -3.57 23.05 2.60
CA ALA A 502 -3.54 24.43 2.09
C ALA A 502 -2.35 25.23 2.65
N LEU A 503 -1.99 26.31 1.95
CA LEU A 503 -0.95 27.26 2.35
C LEU A 503 -1.50 28.68 2.45
N ILE A 504 -1.18 29.38 3.54
CA ILE A 504 -1.50 30.80 3.73
C ILE A 504 -0.24 31.53 4.19
N THR A 505 0.11 32.63 3.51
CA THR A 505 1.25 33.47 3.90
C THR A 505 0.84 34.92 4.14
N ASP A 506 1.37 35.55 5.19
CA ASP A 506 1.12 36.98 5.44
C ASP A 506 1.76 37.87 4.37
N ALA A 507 3.00 37.56 4.00
CA ALA A 507 3.77 38.25 2.96
C ALA A 507 4.32 37.27 1.92
N GLY A 508 4.31 37.69 0.65
CA GLY A 508 4.78 36.91 -0.49
C GLY A 508 4.03 37.27 -1.77
N SER A 509 4.65 37.03 -2.92
CA SER A 509 4.01 37.23 -4.22
C SER A 509 3.44 35.91 -4.77
N ILE A 510 2.45 36.01 -5.66
CA ILE A 510 1.91 34.89 -6.45
C ILE A 510 2.94 34.27 -7.41
N THR A 511 4.01 35.01 -7.70
CA THR A 511 5.13 34.59 -8.56
C THR A 511 6.30 34.00 -7.75
N SER A 512 6.20 33.98 -6.42
CA SER A 512 7.24 33.42 -5.55
C SER A 512 7.46 31.93 -5.83
N HIS A 513 8.64 31.42 -5.47
CA HIS A 513 8.96 30.00 -5.60
C HIS A 513 7.94 29.13 -4.85
N LEU A 514 7.59 29.47 -3.61
CA LEU A 514 6.64 28.68 -2.82
C LEU A 514 5.23 28.68 -3.43
N ALA A 515 4.79 29.79 -4.05
CA ALA A 515 3.54 29.85 -4.81
C ALA A 515 3.56 28.92 -6.04
N SER A 516 4.69 28.86 -6.74
CA SER A 516 4.88 27.95 -7.87
C SER A 516 4.86 26.49 -7.42
N VAL A 517 5.52 26.16 -6.30
CA VAL A 517 5.49 24.82 -5.70
C VAL A 517 4.07 24.45 -5.26
N ALA A 518 3.31 25.35 -4.63
CA ALA A 518 1.92 25.05 -4.25
C ALA A 518 1.05 24.72 -5.48
N ARG A 519 1.20 25.46 -6.59
CA ARG A 519 0.54 25.16 -7.87
C ARG A 519 0.98 23.81 -8.44
N GLU A 520 2.26 23.50 -8.32
CA GLU A 520 2.83 22.23 -8.78
C GLU A 520 2.13 21.04 -8.09
N PHE A 521 1.98 21.11 -6.76
CA PHE A 521 1.29 20.12 -5.94
C PHE A 521 -0.24 20.24 -5.96
N GLY A 522 -0.80 21.24 -6.65
CA GLY A 522 -2.24 21.47 -6.73
C GLY A 522 -2.89 21.81 -5.38
N ILE A 523 -2.12 22.45 -4.50
CA ILE A 523 -2.57 22.80 -3.15
C ILE A 523 -3.13 24.22 -3.15
N PRO A 524 -4.35 24.46 -2.63
CA PRO A 524 -4.89 25.80 -2.46
C PRO A 524 -3.93 26.71 -1.69
N ALA A 525 -3.60 27.86 -2.26
CA ALA A 525 -2.63 28.77 -1.66
C ALA A 525 -3.07 30.24 -1.71
N ILE A 526 -3.06 30.89 -0.55
CA ILE A 526 -3.33 32.32 -0.38
C ILE A 526 -2.02 33.03 -0.03
N MET A 527 -1.59 33.95 -0.88
CA MET A 527 -0.41 34.79 -0.66
C MET A 527 -0.82 36.21 -0.26
N ALA A 528 0.10 36.95 0.39
CA ALA A 528 -0.13 38.34 0.82
C ALA A 528 -1.41 38.54 1.68
N ALA A 529 -1.72 37.59 2.57
CA ALA A 529 -2.87 37.64 3.46
C ALA A 529 -2.79 38.75 4.53
N ARG A 530 -1.60 39.37 4.69
CA ARG A 530 -1.22 40.43 5.63
C ARG A 530 -1.05 40.00 7.08
N ASN A 531 -2.06 39.36 7.69
CA ASN A 531 -2.06 39.10 9.13
C ASN A 531 -2.76 37.78 9.52
N ALA A 532 -2.80 36.80 8.62
CA ALA A 532 -3.33 35.47 8.86
C ALA A 532 -2.67 34.76 10.04
N THR A 533 -1.36 34.94 10.27
CA THR A 533 -0.66 34.34 11.43
C THR A 533 -1.17 34.84 12.79
N THR A 534 -1.85 35.99 12.81
CA THR A 534 -2.44 36.56 14.03
C THR A 534 -3.95 36.35 14.13
N LEU A 535 -4.65 36.25 13.00
CA LEU A 535 -6.11 36.11 12.95
C LEU A 535 -6.58 34.66 13.08
N LEU A 536 -5.83 33.70 12.53
CA LEU A 536 -6.24 32.29 12.50
C LEU A 536 -5.83 31.59 13.81
N PRO A 537 -6.75 30.93 14.54
CA PRO A 537 -6.40 30.26 15.79
C PRO A 537 -5.66 28.93 15.52
N PRO A 538 -4.52 28.64 16.20
CA PRO A 538 -3.83 27.36 16.08
C PRO A 538 -4.73 26.17 16.45
N GLY A 539 -4.69 25.11 15.64
CA GLY A 539 -5.44 23.85 15.87
C GLY A 539 -6.92 23.89 15.48
N GLU A 540 -7.46 25.08 15.18
CA GLU A 540 -8.81 25.29 14.68
C GLU A 540 -9.00 24.60 13.33
N THR A 541 -10.13 23.92 13.14
CA THR A 541 -10.51 23.42 11.82
C THR A 541 -11.12 24.55 11.00
N VAL A 542 -10.59 24.78 9.80
CA VAL A 542 -11.04 25.84 8.89
C VAL A 542 -11.24 25.29 7.48
N THR A 543 -12.06 25.99 6.69
CA THR A 543 -12.16 25.81 5.23
C THR A 543 -11.48 27.00 4.55
N VAL A 544 -10.51 26.71 3.70
CA VAL A 544 -9.75 27.67 2.90
C VAL A 544 -10.32 27.68 1.48
N VAL A 545 -10.72 28.86 1.01
CA VAL A 545 -11.17 29.11 -0.36
C VAL A 545 -10.15 30.03 -1.01
N ALA A 546 -9.36 29.48 -1.93
CA ALA A 546 -8.37 30.20 -2.71
C ALA A 546 -8.84 30.23 -4.17
N GLU A 547 -9.91 30.93 -4.49
CA GLU A 547 -10.40 31.05 -5.87
C GLU A 547 -10.44 32.54 -6.29
N SER A 548 -11.33 32.91 -7.23
CA SER A 548 -11.60 34.30 -7.61
C SER A 548 -11.91 35.17 -6.39
N ARG A 549 -12.58 34.58 -5.39
CA ARG A 549 -12.77 35.13 -4.05
C ARG A 549 -11.90 34.35 -3.07
N VAL A 550 -11.15 35.08 -2.25
CA VAL A 550 -10.29 34.51 -1.21
C VAL A 550 -11.00 34.60 0.13
N GLY A 551 -10.99 33.51 0.90
CA GLY A 551 -11.53 33.49 2.24
C GLY A 551 -11.10 32.28 3.06
N VAL A 552 -11.05 32.45 4.38
CA VAL A 552 -10.92 31.37 5.35
C VAL A 552 -12.10 31.45 6.29
N VAL A 553 -12.87 30.38 6.39
CA VAL A 553 -14.06 30.30 7.23
C VAL A 553 -13.90 29.22 8.30
N ARG A 554 -14.55 29.41 9.45
CA ARG A 554 -14.48 28.47 10.56
C ARG A 554 -15.22 27.17 10.23
N GLY A 555 -14.65 26.02 10.61
CA GLY A 555 -15.22 24.69 10.42
C GLY A 555 -15.08 24.14 8.99
N VAL A 556 -15.64 22.94 8.78
CA VAL A 556 -15.75 22.31 7.47
C VAL A 556 -17.08 22.70 6.84
N VAL A 557 -17.05 23.34 5.67
CA VAL A 557 -18.28 23.72 4.95
C VAL A 557 -18.71 22.59 4.01
N ASP A 558 -19.71 21.81 4.41
CA ASP A 558 -20.18 20.64 3.65
C ASP A 558 -20.63 20.98 2.21
N ALA A 559 -21.20 22.17 2.00
CA ALA A 559 -21.61 22.64 0.67
C ALA A 559 -20.44 22.80 -0.32
N LEU A 560 -19.20 22.92 0.17
CA LEU A 560 -17.99 23.05 -0.66
C LEU A 560 -17.22 21.73 -0.79
N ARG A 561 -17.68 20.66 -0.13
CA ARG A 561 -16.96 19.39 0.00
C ARG A 561 -16.75 18.68 -1.35
N GLU A 562 -17.72 18.77 -2.26
CA GLU A 562 -17.61 18.20 -3.62
C GLU A 562 -16.59 18.95 -4.49
N ARG A 563 -16.26 20.20 -4.13
CA ARG A 563 -15.26 21.04 -4.82
C ARG A 563 -13.86 20.91 -4.20
N MET A 564 -13.75 20.31 -3.01
CA MET A 564 -12.46 20.02 -2.39
C MET A 564 -11.77 18.91 -3.18
N ARG A 565 -10.66 19.26 -3.83
CA ARG A 565 -9.82 18.29 -4.53
C ARG A 565 -8.65 17.92 -3.63
N PRO A 566 -8.33 16.63 -3.47
CA PRO A 566 -7.12 16.23 -2.77
C PRO A 566 -5.89 16.78 -3.52
N ALA A 567 -4.84 17.13 -2.76
CA ALA A 567 -3.57 17.55 -3.32
C ALA A 567 -3.03 16.49 -4.31
N LYS A 568 -2.34 16.93 -5.36
CA LYS A 568 -1.68 16.02 -6.31
C LYS A 568 -0.50 15.34 -5.63
N LYS A 569 -0.63 14.03 -5.38
CA LYS A 569 0.45 13.17 -4.85
C LYS A 569 1.48 12.87 -5.95
N ARG A 570 2.47 13.76 -6.14
CA ARG A 570 3.45 13.66 -7.24
C ARG A 570 4.60 12.65 -7.04
N TYR A 571 4.73 12.02 -5.88
CA TYR A 571 5.75 10.97 -5.68
C TYR A 571 5.35 9.63 -6.30
N VAL A 572 4.04 9.40 -6.51
CA VAL A 572 3.55 8.28 -7.33
C VAL A 572 4.00 8.52 -8.78
N ASP A 573 4.74 7.56 -9.35
CA ASP A 573 5.41 7.63 -10.67
C ASP A 573 6.68 8.53 -10.78
N SER A 574 7.22 8.99 -9.64
CA SER A 574 8.58 9.57 -9.59
C SER A 574 9.65 8.62 -10.15
N PRO A 575 10.84 9.10 -10.57
CA PRO A 575 11.93 8.21 -11.00
C PRO A 575 12.31 7.16 -9.95
N ALA A 576 12.38 7.50 -8.67
CA ALA A 576 12.58 6.52 -7.59
C ALA A 576 11.43 5.52 -7.47
N HIS A 577 10.17 5.96 -7.59
CA HIS A 577 9.01 5.06 -7.59
C HIS A 577 9.01 4.10 -8.79
N ARG A 578 9.42 4.58 -9.98
CA ARG A 578 9.61 3.76 -11.18
C ARG A 578 10.77 2.77 -11.04
N LYS A 579 11.89 3.18 -10.44
CA LYS A 579 13.02 2.28 -10.12
C LYS A 579 12.60 1.21 -9.12
N LEU A 580 11.86 1.57 -8.08
CA LEU A 580 11.30 0.63 -7.10
C LEU A 580 10.29 -0.33 -7.75
N ARG A 581 9.45 0.15 -8.66
CA ARG A 581 8.53 -0.69 -9.44
C ARG A 581 9.30 -1.74 -10.26
N ALA A 582 10.32 -1.30 -11.01
CA ALA A 582 11.14 -2.19 -11.83
C ALA A 582 11.92 -3.21 -10.98
N LEU A 583 12.37 -2.82 -9.78
CA LEU A 583 12.92 -3.73 -8.80
C LEU A 583 11.87 -4.76 -8.36
N LEU A 584 10.68 -4.31 -7.97
CA LEU A 584 9.60 -5.20 -7.51
C LEU A 584 9.13 -6.19 -8.58
N ASP A 585 9.16 -5.82 -9.86
CA ASP A 585 8.83 -6.71 -10.98
C ASP A 585 9.75 -7.96 -11.04
N HIS A 586 10.96 -7.88 -10.49
CA HIS A 586 11.90 -8.99 -10.37
C HIS A 586 11.96 -9.62 -8.97
N VAL A 587 11.25 -9.05 -8.01
CA VAL A 587 11.26 -9.51 -6.61
C VAL A 587 9.94 -10.18 -6.24
N ALA A 588 8.82 -9.48 -6.36
CA ALA A 588 7.55 -9.81 -5.72
C ALA A 588 6.64 -10.80 -6.49
N PRO A 589 6.54 -10.78 -7.84
CA PRO A 589 5.66 -11.70 -8.56
C PRO A 589 5.99 -13.16 -8.26
N LEU A 590 4.96 -13.94 -7.90
CA LEU A 590 5.06 -15.38 -7.71
C LEU A 590 4.59 -16.11 -8.96
N ASN A 591 5.53 -16.65 -9.74
CA ASN A 591 5.25 -17.42 -10.94
C ASN A 591 5.16 -18.92 -10.62
N LEU A 592 5.99 -19.41 -9.69
CA LEU A 592 6.02 -20.80 -9.26
C LEU A 592 4.87 -21.13 -8.27
N THR A 593 3.64 -21.16 -8.78
CA THR A 593 2.43 -21.35 -7.97
C THR A 593 2.10 -22.83 -7.74
N ASP A 594 2.23 -23.69 -8.76
CA ASP A 594 1.98 -25.13 -8.66
C ASP A 594 3.29 -25.92 -8.49
N SER A 595 3.47 -26.49 -7.29
CA SER A 595 4.63 -27.32 -6.93
C SER A 595 4.72 -28.67 -7.67
N ARG A 596 3.68 -29.04 -8.43
CA ARG A 596 3.61 -30.27 -9.24
C ARG A 596 3.85 -30.01 -10.72
N ALA A 597 3.90 -28.75 -11.13
CA ALA A 597 4.09 -28.39 -12.52
C ALA A 597 5.55 -28.65 -12.97
N PRO A 598 5.78 -29.02 -14.24
CA PRO A 598 7.12 -29.35 -14.74
C PRO A 598 8.12 -28.18 -14.67
N ASP A 599 7.60 -26.95 -14.66
CA ASP A 599 8.36 -25.71 -14.58
C ASP A 599 8.73 -25.31 -13.13
N PHE A 600 8.27 -26.03 -12.11
CA PHE A 600 8.70 -25.88 -10.71
C PHE A 600 10.14 -26.38 -10.53
N SER A 601 11.09 -25.62 -11.07
CA SER A 601 12.51 -25.94 -11.18
C SER A 601 13.35 -24.67 -11.09
N VAL A 602 14.67 -24.82 -10.89
CA VAL A 602 15.61 -23.69 -10.82
C VAL A 602 15.54 -22.83 -12.10
N ALA A 603 15.41 -23.47 -13.27
CA ALA A 603 15.25 -22.78 -14.54
C ALA A 603 13.93 -21.99 -14.66
N GLY A 604 12.92 -22.35 -13.88
CA GLY A 604 11.63 -21.66 -13.80
C GLY A 604 11.65 -20.41 -12.92
N CYS A 605 12.69 -20.21 -12.09
CA CYS A 605 12.79 -19.05 -11.22
C CYS A 605 13.04 -17.76 -12.02
N ARG A 606 12.05 -16.86 -12.02
CA ARG A 606 12.13 -15.55 -12.70
C ARG A 606 12.33 -14.41 -11.71
N THR A 607 11.79 -14.57 -10.50
CA THR A 607 11.87 -13.59 -9.41
C THR A 607 12.53 -14.15 -8.16
N PHE A 608 12.91 -13.29 -7.22
CA PHE A 608 13.34 -13.74 -5.90
C PHE A 608 12.23 -14.47 -5.13
N HIS A 609 10.96 -14.08 -5.28
CA HIS A 609 9.85 -14.83 -4.67
C HIS A 609 9.76 -16.27 -5.21
N ASP A 610 10.04 -16.49 -6.51
CA ASP A 610 10.13 -17.85 -7.06
C ASP A 610 11.24 -18.67 -6.40
N VAL A 611 12.42 -18.06 -6.20
CA VAL A 611 13.55 -18.72 -5.52
C VAL A 611 13.19 -19.08 -4.07
N ILE A 612 12.60 -18.14 -3.33
CA ILE A 612 12.13 -18.34 -1.96
C ILE A 612 11.13 -19.51 -1.92
N ARG A 613 10.16 -19.50 -2.83
CA ARG A 613 9.14 -20.55 -2.94
C ARG A 613 9.73 -21.92 -3.24
N LEU A 614 10.63 -21.99 -4.21
CA LEU A 614 11.30 -23.23 -4.61
C LEU A 614 12.12 -23.81 -3.46
N CYS A 615 12.92 -22.97 -2.79
CA CYS A 615 13.73 -23.38 -1.64
C CYS A 615 12.86 -23.94 -0.52
N HIS A 616 11.78 -23.23 -0.18
CA HIS A 616 10.87 -23.66 0.88
C HIS A 616 10.25 -25.03 0.58
N GLU A 617 9.68 -25.21 -0.62
CA GLU A 617 9.01 -26.46 -0.98
C GLU A 617 9.98 -27.65 -1.03
N HIS A 618 11.18 -27.48 -1.62
CA HIS A 618 12.17 -28.55 -1.65
C HIS A 618 12.82 -28.84 -0.30
N ALA A 619 12.96 -27.84 0.58
CA ALA A 619 13.42 -28.07 1.94
C ALA A 619 12.43 -28.92 2.73
N MET A 620 11.12 -28.65 2.58
CA MET A 620 10.08 -29.47 3.22
C MET A 620 10.11 -30.92 2.70
N ARG A 621 10.27 -31.12 1.39
CA ARG A 621 10.44 -32.46 0.80
C ARG A 621 11.70 -33.17 1.27
N ALA A 622 12.83 -32.46 1.36
CA ALA A 622 14.08 -33.04 1.82
C ALA A 622 14.01 -33.48 3.29
N MET A 623 13.34 -32.70 4.15
CA MET A 623 13.08 -33.10 5.55
C MET A 623 12.12 -34.29 5.64
N PHE A 624 11.17 -34.41 4.71
CA PHE A 624 10.29 -35.56 4.58
C PHE A 624 11.06 -36.83 4.20
N ASP A 625 11.95 -36.75 3.20
CA ASP A 625 12.80 -37.86 2.78
C ASP A 625 13.78 -38.27 3.91
N LEU A 626 14.30 -37.31 4.68
CA LEU A 626 15.17 -37.58 5.82
C LEU A 626 14.47 -38.34 6.95
N SER A 627 13.24 -37.93 7.27
CA SER A 627 12.48 -38.50 8.39
C SER A 627 11.96 -39.89 8.07
N SER A 628 11.55 -40.14 6.82
CA SER A 628 11.18 -41.49 6.34
C SER A 628 12.36 -42.47 6.31
N ALA A 629 13.59 -41.99 6.08
CA ALA A 629 14.81 -42.82 6.16
C ALA A 629 15.26 -43.08 7.61
N ALA A 630 15.06 -42.13 8.53
CA ALA A 630 15.48 -42.23 9.93
C ALA A 630 14.52 -43.04 10.81
N ALA A 631 13.21 -42.98 10.52
CA ALA A 631 12.18 -43.77 11.20
C ALA A 631 11.92 -45.03 10.37
N GLY A 632 12.54 -46.16 10.73
CA GLY A 632 12.23 -47.44 10.10
C GLY A 632 10.71 -47.65 9.99
N ALA A 633 10.21 -47.67 8.76
CA ALA A 633 8.81 -47.90 8.38
C ALA A 633 7.72 -47.26 9.29
N GLY A 634 7.69 -45.93 9.37
CA GLY A 634 6.51 -45.17 9.80
C GLY A 634 5.78 -44.58 8.60
N ALA A 635 4.78 -45.28 8.06
CA ALA A 635 4.07 -44.88 6.84
C ALA A 635 3.32 -43.55 7.02
N THR A 636 3.51 -42.59 6.10
CA THR A 636 2.68 -41.38 6.00
C THR A 636 1.21 -41.78 5.92
N VAL A 637 0.37 -41.21 6.78
CA VAL A 637 -1.05 -41.57 6.86
C VAL A 637 -1.92 -40.39 6.45
N LYS A 638 -2.88 -40.63 5.55
CA LYS A 638 -3.85 -39.60 5.17
C LYS A 638 -4.91 -39.42 6.27
N VAL A 639 -5.15 -38.19 6.71
CA VAL A 639 -6.23 -37.89 7.63
C VAL A 639 -7.56 -37.87 6.87
N VAL A 640 -8.51 -38.72 7.27
CA VAL A 640 -9.88 -38.71 6.77
C VAL A 640 -10.63 -37.60 7.50
N THR A 641 -10.91 -36.51 6.79
CA THR A 641 -11.54 -35.32 7.35
C THR A 641 -12.59 -34.72 6.41
N HIS A 642 -13.55 -34.01 6.99
CA HIS A 642 -14.55 -33.21 6.28
C HIS A 642 -14.10 -31.76 6.08
N LEU A 643 -12.93 -31.39 6.64
CA LEU A 643 -12.27 -30.13 6.35
C LEU A 643 -11.87 -30.10 4.86
N PRO A 644 -11.98 -28.96 4.16
CA PRO A 644 -11.56 -28.82 2.77
C PRO A 644 -10.03 -28.72 2.66
N LEU A 645 -9.31 -29.67 3.26
CA LEU A 645 -7.86 -29.73 3.37
C LEU A 645 -7.41 -31.19 3.22
N ALA A 646 -6.45 -31.44 2.31
CA ALA A 646 -5.74 -32.71 2.28
C ALA A 646 -4.64 -32.67 3.34
N VAL A 647 -4.80 -33.41 4.45
CA VAL A 647 -3.81 -33.44 5.55
C VAL A 647 -3.14 -34.82 5.61
N TYR A 648 -1.81 -34.83 5.59
CA TYR A 648 -0.98 -36.01 5.78
C TYR A 648 -0.24 -35.94 7.11
N LEU A 649 -0.30 -37.02 7.88
CA LEU A 649 0.25 -37.12 9.22
C LEU A 649 1.47 -38.03 9.24
N ILE A 650 2.50 -37.59 9.97
CA ILE A 650 3.73 -38.34 10.25
C ILE A 650 3.88 -38.44 11.77
N ASP A 651 3.86 -39.65 12.30
CA ASP A 651 4.01 -39.92 13.73
C ASP A 651 5.49 -40.15 14.09
N LEU A 652 6.06 -39.24 14.88
CA LEU A 652 7.40 -39.34 15.47
C LEU A 652 7.45 -40.28 16.69
N GLY A 653 6.29 -40.73 17.15
CA GLY A 653 6.12 -41.59 18.32
C GLY A 653 5.06 -41.04 19.28
N GLY A 654 4.03 -41.84 19.57
CA GLY A 654 2.98 -41.49 20.53
C GLY A 654 1.99 -40.42 20.03
N GLY A 655 2.05 -40.03 18.76
CA GLY A 655 1.11 -39.10 18.15
C GLY A 655 -0.25 -39.73 17.81
N LEU A 656 -0.30 -41.05 17.61
CA LEU A 656 -1.52 -41.84 17.38
C LEU A 656 -1.80 -42.84 18.52
N ARG A 657 -3.08 -43.14 18.77
CA ARG A 657 -3.54 -44.07 19.82
C ARG A 657 -3.16 -45.54 19.55
N GLU A 658 -3.12 -45.94 18.28
CA GLU A 658 -2.62 -47.25 17.83
C GLU A 658 -1.45 -47.07 16.85
N ALA A 659 -0.47 -47.96 16.90
CA ALA A 659 0.70 -47.89 16.05
C ALA A 659 0.32 -48.06 14.56
N SER A 660 0.84 -47.15 13.73
CA SER A 660 0.46 -46.93 12.33
C SER A 660 0.95 -47.99 11.32
N SER A 661 1.57 -49.09 11.76
CA SER A 661 2.41 -49.91 10.86
C SER A 661 1.69 -50.50 9.64
N ASP A 662 0.35 -50.60 9.65
CA ASP A 662 -0.47 -51.11 8.52
C ASP A 662 -1.62 -50.19 8.03
N ARG A 663 -1.82 -48.99 8.61
CA ARG A 663 -2.97 -48.12 8.26
C ARG A 663 -2.60 -47.07 7.20
N ARG A 664 -3.33 -47.04 6.07
CA ARG A 664 -3.20 -46.00 5.01
C ARG A 664 -3.96 -44.70 5.31
N SER A 665 -4.87 -44.72 6.27
CA SER A 665 -5.69 -43.56 6.64
C SER A 665 -6.05 -43.58 8.13
N VAL A 666 -6.14 -42.40 8.76
CA VAL A 666 -6.53 -42.20 10.17
C VAL A 666 -7.65 -41.17 10.28
N ALA A 667 -8.53 -41.32 11.26
CA ALA A 667 -9.55 -40.34 11.60
C ALA A 667 -9.08 -39.47 12.79
N PRO A 668 -9.66 -38.28 13.02
CA PRO A 668 -9.34 -37.47 14.20
C PRO A 668 -9.53 -38.20 15.54
N ALA A 669 -10.40 -39.21 15.58
CA ALA A 669 -10.59 -40.10 16.73
C ALA A 669 -9.37 -40.99 17.03
N ASP A 670 -8.40 -41.11 16.13
CA ASP A 670 -7.17 -41.88 16.34
C ASP A 670 -6.02 -41.02 16.92
N PHE A 671 -6.17 -39.69 16.99
CA PHE A 671 -5.10 -38.79 17.47
C PHE A 671 -4.85 -39.00 18.96
N ALA A 672 -3.59 -39.19 19.36
CA ALA A 672 -3.14 -39.18 20.76
C ALA A 672 -2.41 -37.89 21.15
N SER A 673 -1.82 -37.20 20.17
CA SER A 673 -1.08 -35.94 20.38
C SER A 673 -1.95 -34.84 21.00
N LEU A 674 -1.53 -34.31 22.15
CA LEU A 674 -2.20 -33.22 22.87
C LEU A 674 -2.32 -31.93 22.04
N PRO A 675 -1.25 -31.41 21.40
CA PRO A 675 -1.35 -30.19 20.59
C PRO A 675 -2.19 -30.39 19.31
N LEU A 676 -2.11 -31.56 18.67
CA LEU A 676 -2.91 -31.85 17.48
C LEU A 676 -4.40 -31.92 17.82
N GLN A 677 -4.79 -32.59 18.91
CA GLN A 677 -6.19 -32.61 19.35
C GLN A 677 -6.73 -31.21 19.61
N ALA A 678 -5.96 -30.36 20.29
CA ALA A 678 -6.36 -29.01 20.64
C ALA A 678 -6.61 -28.13 19.40
N ILE A 679 -5.67 -28.07 18.45
CA ILE A 679 -5.87 -27.26 17.24
C ILE A 679 -6.99 -27.80 16.35
N TRP A 680 -7.14 -29.13 16.28
CA TRP A 680 -8.17 -29.78 15.47
C TRP A 680 -9.58 -29.54 16.02
N GLN A 681 -9.71 -29.49 17.35
CA GLN A 681 -10.94 -29.10 18.04
C GLN A 681 -11.38 -27.69 17.62
N GLY A 682 -10.45 -26.74 17.54
CA GLY A 682 -10.75 -25.38 17.10
C GLY A 682 -11.18 -25.29 15.64
N MET A 683 -10.46 -25.97 14.75
CA MET A 683 -10.79 -25.99 13.31
C MET A 683 -12.14 -26.65 13.01
N THR A 684 -12.62 -27.53 13.90
CA THR A 684 -13.90 -28.24 13.77
C THR A 684 -15.00 -27.71 14.71
N HIS A 685 -14.76 -26.56 15.35
CA HIS A 685 -15.70 -25.96 16.29
C HIS A 685 -17.07 -25.71 15.64
N PRO A 686 -18.21 -25.99 16.31
CA PRO A 686 -19.55 -25.86 15.72
C PRO A 686 -19.92 -24.46 15.20
N GLY A 687 -19.29 -23.40 15.71
CA GLY A 687 -19.48 -22.04 15.22
C GLY A 687 -18.70 -21.71 13.94
N VAL A 688 -17.72 -22.54 13.55
CA VAL A 688 -16.89 -22.33 12.36
C VAL A 688 -17.58 -22.92 11.14
N SER A 689 -17.61 -22.18 10.03
CA SER A 689 -18.15 -22.63 8.75
C SER A 689 -17.07 -22.71 7.68
N TRP A 690 -17.00 -23.86 6.99
CA TRP A 690 -16.07 -24.10 5.88
C TRP A 690 -16.71 -23.87 4.50
N GLU A 691 -18.03 -23.62 4.45
CA GLU A 691 -18.77 -23.34 3.21
C GLU A 691 -18.63 -21.87 2.79
N GLY A 692 -17.51 -21.56 2.12
CA GLY A 692 -17.28 -20.25 1.51
C GLY A 692 -18.01 -20.09 0.19
N THR A 693 -19.30 -19.73 0.19
CA THR A 693 -19.93 -19.09 -0.97
C THR A 693 -19.91 -17.58 -0.77
N VAL A 694 -18.87 -16.93 -1.26
CA VAL A 694 -18.81 -15.47 -1.36
C VAL A 694 -19.85 -15.04 -2.40
N ASN A 695 -20.82 -14.22 -2.01
CA ASN A 695 -21.71 -13.53 -2.95
C ASN A 695 -20.88 -12.55 -3.79
N PHE A 696 -20.33 -13.00 -4.92
CA PHE A 696 -19.71 -12.10 -5.87
C PHE A 696 -20.77 -11.24 -6.56
N ALA A 697 -20.53 -9.93 -6.67
CA ALA A 697 -21.19 -9.11 -7.67
C ALA A 697 -20.94 -9.72 -9.06
N SER A 698 -22.01 -9.93 -9.83
CA SER A 698 -22.03 -10.68 -11.10
C SER A 698 -21.02 -10.20 -12.16
N SER A 699 -20.48 -8.99 -12.04
CA SER A 699 -19.49 -8.43 -12.96
C SER A 699 -18.05 -8.89 -12.70
N ARG A 700 -17.65 -9.18 -11.46
CA ARG A 700 -16.28 -9.66 -11.13
C ARG A 700 -16.15 -11.18 -11.20
N PHE A 701 -17.25 -11.91 -11.04
CA PHE A 701 -17.26 -13.36 -11.20
C PHE A 701 -16.97 -13.78 -12.66
N MET A 702 -17.52 -13.05 -13.64
CA MET A 702 -17.27 -13.30 -15.06
C MET A 702 -15.81 -13.06 -15.47
N SER A 703 -15.11 -12.09 -14.87
CA SER A 703 -13.68 -11.85 -15.16
C SER A 703 -12.77 -12.92 -14.56
N ILE A 704 -13.09 -13.40 -13.35
CA ILE A 704 -12.36 -14.49 -12.70
C ILE A 704 -12.62 -15.82 -13.43
N MET A 705 -13.87 -16.09 -13.82
CA MET A 705 -14.23 -17.24 -14.66
C MET A 705 -13.63 -17.15 -16.07
N ALA A 706 -13.51 -15.97 -16.68
CA ALA A 706 -12.83 -15.80 -17.96
C ALA A 706 -11.32 -16.07 -17.86
N THR A 707 -10.72 -15.78 -16.71
CA THR A 707 -9.30 -16.09 -16.42
C THR A 707 -9.11 -17.60 -16.20
N ILE A 708 -10.07 -18.26 -15.54
CA ILE A 708 -10.07 -19.72 -15.31
C ILE A 708 -10.40 -20.51 -16.59
N ALA A 709 -11.30 -20.00 -17.44
CA ALA A 709 -11.72 -20.65 -18.68
C ALA A 709 -10.67 -20.54 -19.80
N THR A 710 -9.67 -19.66 -19.67
CA THR A 710 -8.58 -19.49 -20.64
C THR A 710 -7.26 -20.11 -20.19
N SER A 711 -7.17 -20.58 -18.94
CA SER A 711 -6.00 -21.29 -18.43
C SER A 711 -6.17 -22.80 -18.58
N GLU A 712 -5.20 -23.48 -19.20
CA GLU A 712 -5.06 -24.94 -19.22
C GLU A 712 -4.67 -25.54 -17.84
N LEU A 713 -5.28 -25.06 -16.75
CA LEU A 713 -5.01 -25.51 -15.38
C LEU A 713 -5.95 -26.67 -14.99
N GLY A 714 -5.36 -27.80 -14.61
CA GLY A 714 -6.01 -28.96 -13.98
C GLY A 714 -6.52 -28.70 -12.55
N PRO A 715 -6.96 -29.75 -11.80
CA PRO A 715 -7.92 -29.59 -10.71
C PRO A 715 -7.35 -28.97 -9.43
N GLU A 716 -8.18 -28.11 -8.84
CA GLU A 716 -8.22 -27.46 -7.53
C GLU A 716 -6.98 -26.67 -7.03
N PRO A 717 -7.13 -25.37 -6.70
CA PRO A 717 -6.10 -24.56 -6.07
C PRO A 717 -5.95 -24.92 -4.58
N GLY A 718 -4.96 -25.73 -4.24
CA GLY A 718 -4.59 -26.06 -2.86
C GLY A 718 -3.68 -27.28 -2.80
N GLY A 719 -2.41 -27.08 -2.48
CA GLY A 719 -1.47 -28.19 -2.28
C GLY A 719 -1.72 -28.97 -0.99
N ASP A 720 -1.01 -30.08 -0.80
CA ASP A 720 -1.13 -30.93 0.39
C ASP A 720 -0.63 -30.22 1.67
N SER A 721 -1.35 -30.41 2.78
CA SER A 721 -0.98 -29.97 4.14
C SER A 721 -0.34 -31.12 4.91
N TYR A 722 0.61 -30.81 5.79
CA TYR A 722 1.41 -31.82 6.50
C TYR A 722 1.44 -31.54 8.00
N VAL A 723 1.36 -32.60 8.80
CA VAL A 723 1.54 -32.52 10.25
C VAL A 723 2.55 -33.56 10.73
N LEU A 724 3.57 -33.08 11.44
CA LEU A 724 4.55 -33.90 12.14
C LEU A 724 4.19 -33.90 13.62
N VAL A 725 3.96 -35.06 14.22
CA VAL A 725 3.41 -35.15 15.58
C VAL A 725 4.13 -36.16 16.45
N SER A 726 4.21 -35.88 17.74
CA SER A 726 4.41 -36.87 18.81
C SER A 726 3.33 -36.65 19.87
N HIS A 727 3.39 -37.37 21.00
CA HIS A 727 2.43 -37.17 22.10
C HIS A 727 2.33 -35.70 22.56
N ASP A 728 3.47 -35.02 22.73
CA ASP A 728 3.54 -33.66 23.32
C ASP A 728 3.89 -32.57 22.31
N TYR A 729 4.32 -32.92 21.09
CA TYR A 729 4.83 -31.98 20.09
C TYR A 729 4.05 -32.06 18.77
N MET A 730 3.89 -30.91 18.12
CA MET A 730 3.31 -30.81 16.78
C MET A 730 4.00 -29.72 15.97
N ASN A 731 4.34 -30.04 14.72
CA ASN A 731 4.58 -29.08 13.66
C ASN A 731 3.53 -29.26 12.57
N PHE A 732 2.67 -28.27 12.38
CA PHE A 732 1.58 -28.29 11.42
C PHE A 732 1.80 -27.24 10.34
N SER A 733 2.04 -27.68 9.10
CA SER A 733 2.10 -26.84 7.92
C SER A 733 0.79 -26.96 7.14
N ALA A 734 -0.08 -25.96 7.30
CA ALA A 734 -1.40 -25.91 6.70
C ALA A 734 -1.41 -25.00 5.46
N LYS A 735 -1.88 -25.54 4.34
CA LYS A 735 -2.09 -24.80 3.08
C LYS A 735 -3.60 -24.60 2.86
N PHE A 736 -4.08 -23.38 3.01
CA PHE A 736 -5.50 -23.01 2.84
C PHE A 736 -5.71 -22.31 1.48
N GLY A 737 -5.63 -23.07 0.38
CA GLY A 737 -5.66 -22.48 -0.96
C GLY A 737 -4.45 -21.57 -1.20
N TYR A 738 -4.63 -20.24 -1.11
CA TYR A 738 -3.58 -19.22 -1.31
C TYR A 738 -2.90 -18.75 -0.01
N HIS A 739 -3.37 -19.19 1.16
CA HIS A 739 -2.77 -18.85 2.46
C HIS A 739 -1.89 -19.99 2.99
N PHE A 740 -0.79 -19.64 3.65
CA PHE A 740 0.16 -20.57 4.27
C PHE A 740 0.25 -20.27 5.77
N ALA A 741 0.00 -21.28 6.59
CA ALA A 741 0.20 -21.19 8.03
C ALA A 741 1.11 -22.32 8.53
N THR A 742 2.09 -21.98 9.35
CA THR A 742 2.93 -22.96 10.07
C THR A 742 2.71 -22.78 11.56
N VAL A 743 2.29 -23.83 12.24
CA VAL A 743 2.10 -23.87 13.69
C VAL A 743 3.07 -24.86 14.29
N ASP A 744 3.91 -24.40 15.20
CA ASP A 744 4.85 -25.23 15.96
C ASP A 744 4.49 -25.16 17.45
N ALA A 745 4.28 -26.30 18.09
CA ALA A 745 3.77 -26.34 19.46
C ALA A 745 4.35 -27.49 20.29
N LEU A 746 4.63 -27.19 21.56
CA LEU A 746 5.03 -28.15 22.59
C LEU A 746 4.13 -28.00 23.81
N CYS A 747 3.53 -29.12 24.23
CA CYS A 747 2.56 -29.22 25.32
C CYS A 747 2.98 -30.31 26.31
N VAL A 748 3.70 -29.90 27.36
CA VAL A 748 4.16 -30.75 28.46
C VAL A 748 3.65 -30.22 29.82
N ALA A 749 3.77 -31.03 30.87
CA ALA A 749 3.31 -30.66 32.22
C ALA A 749 4.06 -29.47 32.82
N ASP A 750 5.35 -29.31 32.49
CA ASP A 750 6.18 -28.18 32.92
C ASP A 750 5.90 -26.94 32.07
N ALA A 751 5.26 -25.95 32.68
CA ALA A 751 4.88 -24.70 32.03
C ALA A 751 6.08 -23.98 31.37
N SER A 752 7.30 -24.10 31.90
CA SER A 752 8.48 -23.39 31.40
C SER A 752 8.90 -23.79 29.98
N HIS A 753 8.53 -25.00 29.56
CA HIS A 753 8.85 -25.56 28.25
C HIS A 753 7.72 -25.38 27.22
N ASN A 754 6.51 -25.06 27.66
CA ASN A 754 5.36 -24.96 26.76
C ASN A 754 5.45 -23.75 25.84
N TYR A 755 5.17 -23.96 24.56
CA TYR A 755 5.06 -22.89 23.58
C TYR A 755 4.12 -23.21 22.43
N VAL A 756 3.62 -22.16 21.78
CA VAL A 756 2.95 -22.15 20.49
C VAL A 756 3.57 -21.04 19.66
N SER A 757 4.00 -21.36 18.44
CA SER A 757 4.52 -20.42 17.47
C SER A 757 3.68 -20.51 16.21
N LEU A 758 3.13 -19.40 15.75
CA LEU A 758 2.41 -19.26 14.50
C LEU A 758 3.22 -18.40 13.54
N GLN A 759 3.36 -18.87 12.30
CA GLN A 759 3.72 -18.06 11.16
C GLN A 759 2.58 -18.12 10.14
N PHE A 760 2.11 -16.96 9.66
CA PHE A 760 1.01 -16.89 8.71
C PHE A 760 1.32 -15.88 7.59
N ALA A 761 1.20 -16.29 6.33
CA ALA A 761 1.50 -15.46 5.15
C ALA A 761 0.65 -15.88 3.93
N GLY A 762 0.67 -15.05 2.88
CA GLY A 762 0.03 -15.33 1.58
C GLY A 762 -1.43 -14.85 1.48
N GLY A 763 -2.06 -15.01 0.32
CA GLY A 763 -3.43 -14.58 0.06
C GLY A 763 -3.73 -14.34 -1.42
N ALA A 764 -5.01 -14.24 -1.77
CA ALA A 764 -5.47 -13.99 -3.14
C ALA A 764 -5.96 -12.54 -3.35
N GLY A 765 -6.08 -11.77 -2.26
CA GLY A 765 -6.47 -10.37 -2.27
C GLY A 765 -5.36 -9.42 -2.69
N ASN A 766 -5.74 -8.17 -3.02
CA ASN A 766 -4.77 -7.10 -3.24
C ASN A 766 -4.03 -6.76 -1.93
N PHE A 767 -2.91 -6.02 -2.02
CA PHE A 767 -2.09 -5.67 -0.85
C PHE A 767 -2.91 -5.03 0.29
N PHE A 768 -3.85 -4.15 -0.06
CA PHE A 768 -4.73 -3.48 0.90
C PHE A 768 -5.60 -4.48 1.69
N GLY A 769 -6.28 -5.41 1.02
CA GLY A 769 -7.08 -6.43 1.68
C GLY A 769 -6.25 -7.42 2.50
N ARG A 770 -5.05 -7.79 2.01
CA ARG A 770 -4.08 -8.60 2.78
C ARG A 770 -3.66 -7.88 4.07
N SER A 771 -3.38 -6.59 3.99
CA SER A 771 -2.98 -5.76 5.15
C SER A 771 -4.08 -5.68 6.20
N LEU A 772 -5.33 -5.48 5.80
CA LEU A 772 -6.48 -5.45 6.72
C LEU A 772 -6.69 -6.80 7.43
N ARG A 773 -6.56 -7.91 6.71
CA ARG A 773 -6.64 -9.26 7.31
C ARG A 773 -5.51 -9.49 8.31
N ILE A 774 -4.29 -9.06 7.99
CA ILE A 774 -3.15 -9.20 8.89
C ILE A 774 -3.37 -8.41 10.18
N ARG A 775 -3.89 -7.19 10.09
CA ARG A 775 -4.28 -6.39 11.26
C ARG A 775 -5.37 -7.08 12.09
N PHE A 776 -6.38 -7.66 11.45
CA PHE A 776 -7.42 -8.45 12.13
C PHE A 776 -6.83 -9.63 12.92
N LEU A 777 -6.04 -10.48 12.25
CA LEU A 777 -5.41 -11.65 12.86
C LEU A 777 -4.47 -11.23 14.00
N GLY A 778 -3.66 -10.19 13.79
CA GLY A 778 -2.77 -9.64 14.81
C GLY A 778 -3.52 -9.18 16.06
N ALA A 779 -4.57 -8.37 15.88
CA ALA A 779 -5.39 -7.87 16.98
C ALA A 779 -6.10 -8.99 17.76
N VAL A 780 -6.53 -10.06 17.09
CA VAL A 780 -7.09 -11.25 17.77
C VAL A 780 -5.99 -11.96 18.57
N LEU A 781 -4.83 -12.24 17.97
CA LEU A 781 -3.73 -12.96 18.60
C LEU A 781 -3.20 -12.21 19.83
N GLU A 782 -3.05 -10.89 19.76
CA GLU A 782 -2.67 -10.06 20.91
C GLU A 782 -3.67 -10.16 22.07
N ARG A 783 -4.97 -10.12 21.77
CA ARG A 783 -6.03 -10.30 22.79
C ARG A 783 -6.08 -11.72 23.35
N LEU A 784 -5.67 -12.72 22.57
CA LEU A 784 -5.46 -14.08 23.05
C LEU A 784 -4.17 -14.21 23.89
N GLY A 785 -3.32 -13.17 23.96
CA GLY A 785 -2.11 -13.13 24.78
C GLY A 785 -0.85 -13.62 24.06
N PHE A 786 -0.86 -13.70 22.73
CA PHE A 786 0.36 -13.93 21.95
C PHE A 786 1.19 -12.65 21.89
N GLU A 787 2.52 -12.79 21.92
CA GLU A 787 3.43 -11.75 21.45
C GLU A 787 3.41 -11.76 19.92
N VAL A 788 2.96 -10.67 19.30
CA VAL A 788 2.74 -10.58 17.85
C VAL A 788 3.73 -9.58 17.22
N ALA A 789 4.29 -9.98 16.08
CA ALA A 789 5.01 -9.10 15.17
C ALA A 789 4.32 -9.13 13.80
N LEU A 790 3.93 -7.95 13.32
CA LEU A 790 3.32 -7.75 12.00
C LEU A 790 4.33 -7.10 11.06
N GLN A 791 4.54 -7.69 9.88
CA GLN A 791 5.47 -7.18 8.85
C GLN A 791 4.86 -7.37 7.46
N GLY A 792 4.27 -6.31 6.90
CA GLY A 792 3.51 -6.39 5.64
C GLY A 792 2.34 -7.37 5.72
N ASP A 793 2.38 -8.46 4.93
CA ASP A 793 1.37 -9.52 4.94
C ASP A 793 1.77 -10.78 5.76
N LEU A 794 2.87 -10.70 6.52
CA LEU A 794 3.37 -11.75 7.40
C LEU A 794 2.99 -11.48 8.86
N ILE A 795 2.50 -12.52 9.53
CA ILE A 795 2.30 -12.56 10.98
C ILE A 795 3.22 -13.58 11.59
N GLU A 796 3.84 -13.16 12.69
CA GLU A 796 4.58 -14.04 13.57
C GLU A 796 4.06 -13.83 14.99
N ALA A 797 3.58 -14.91 15.59
CA ALA A 797 2.97 -14.85 16.91
C ALA A 797 3.48 -15.98 17.78
N THR A 798 3.89 -15.65 19.01
CA THR A 798 4.39 -16.63 19.98
C THR A 798 3.65 -16.55 21.31
N PHE A 799 3.29 -17.69 21.86
CA PHE A 799 2.72 -17.86 23.19
C PHE A 799 3.61 -18.86 23.93
N SER A 800 4.13 -18.53 25.11
CA SER A 800 5.14 -19.38 25.77
C SER A 800 5.10 -19.24 27.28
N ARG A 801 5.59 -20.26 28.00
CA ARG A 801 5.73 -20.28 29.47
C ARG A 801 4.40 -20.31 30.24
N HIS A 802 3.42 -21.07 29.74
CA HIS A 802 2.10 -21.22 30.34
C HIS A 802 1.79 -22.69 30.68
N GLU A 803 0.86 -22.90 31.62
CA GLU A 803 0.41 -24.24 32.01
C GLU A 803 -0.21 -24.99 30.82
N LEU A 804 -0.11 -26.32 30.83
CA LEU A 804 -0.58 -27.21 29.78
C LEU A 804 -2.02 -26.89 29.31
N ALA A 805 -2.94 -26.71 30.26
CA ALA A 805 -4.35 -26.43 29.96
C ALA A 805 -4.53 -25.09 29.23
N ALA A 806 -3.78 -24.05 29.61
CA ALA A 806 -3.81 -22.76 28.93
C ALA A 806 -3.21 -22.84 27.52
N THR A 807 -2.13 -23.61 27.34
CA THR A 807 -1.52 -23.84 26.02
C THR A 807 -2.47 -24.58 25.08
N GLN A 808 -3.19 -25.60 25.57
CA GLN A 808 -4.21 -26.31 24.80
C GLN A 808 -5.39 -25.41 24.43
N ASP A 809 -5.88 -24.59 25.37
CA ASP A 809 -6.93 -23.60 25.08
C ASP A 809 -6.50 -22.61 23.99
N ARG A 810 -5.24 -22.13 24.02
CA ARG A 810 -4.73 -21.24 22.96
C ARG A 810 -4.59 -21.91 21.61
N LEU A 811 -4.25 -23.19 21.56
CA LEU A 811 -4.25 -23.96 20.32
C LEU A 811 -5.66 -24.15 19.76
N ASP A 812 -6.67 -24.39 20.60
CA ASP A 812 -8.08 -24.41 20.20
C ASP A 812 -8.50 -23.06 19.60
N GLN A 813 -8.26 -21.94 20.30
CA GLN A 813 -8.58 -20.61 19.80
C GLN A 813 -7.84 -20.26 18.49
N LEU A 814 -6.57 -20.67 18.38
CA LEU A 814 -5.81 -20.52 17.14
C LEU A 814 -6.41 -21.33 16.00
N GLY A 815 -6.85 -22.56 16.25
CA GLY A 815 -7.55 -23.40 15.27
C GLY A 815 -8.84 -22.74 14.77
N ARG A 816 -9.63 -22.13 15.66
CA ARG A 816 -10.84 -21.36 15.30
C ARG A 816 -10.48 -20.16 14.42
N LEU A 817 -9.46 -19.40 14.80
CA LEU A 817 -9.00 -18.22 14.08
C LEU A 817 -8.56 -18.55 12.65
N LEU A 818 -7.73 -19.58 12.49
CA LEU A 818 -7.25 -20.03 11.17
C LEU A 818 -8.40 -20.49 10.27
N ALA A 819 -9.41 -21.13 10.84
CA ALA A 819 -10.58 -21.56 10.07
C ALA A 819 -11.49 -20.39 9.66
N SER A 820 -11.67 -19.40 10.53
CA SER A 820 -12.53 -18.24 10.29
C SER A 820 -11.94 -17.15 9.38
N CYS A 821 -10.62 -17.11 9.19
CA CYS A 821 -9.96 -15.99 8.49
C CYS A 821 -9.84 -16.14 6.96
N ARG A 822 -10.40 -17.22 6.38
CA ARG A 822 -10.25 -17.55 4.96
C ARG A 822 -10.93 -16.50 4.07
N LEU A 823 -10.26 -16.06 3.00
CA LEU A 823 -10.75 -15.08 2.01
C LEU A 823 -11.09 -13.68 2.55
N LEU A 824 -10.81 -13.37 3.83
CA LEU A 824 -11.04 -12.03 4.39
C LEU A 824 -10.28 -10.93 3.63
N ASP A 825 -9.14 -11.28 3.03
CA ASP A 825 -8.34 -10.38 2.19
C ASP A 825 -9.02 -9.97 0.88
N MET A 826 -10.11 -10.63 0.47
CA MET A 826 -10.89 -10.25 -0.71
C MET A 826 -12.14 -9.43 -0.37
N THR A 827 -12.56 -9.39 0.90
CA THR A 827 -13.83 -8.82 1.34
C THR A 827 -13.68 -7.56 2.21
N LEU A 828 -12.57 -7.44 2.93
CA LEU A 828 -12.30 -6.27 3.79
C LEU A 828 -12.10 -5.00 2.97
N ALA A 829 -12.94 -3.99 3.24
CA ALA A 829 -12.99 -2.75 2.47
C ALA A 829 -12.38 -1.53 3.20
N ASN A 830 -12.29 -1.54 4.53
CA ASN A 830 -11.76 -0.43 5.34
C ASN A 830 -11.31 -0.90 6.74
N GLU A 831 -10.67 0.00 7.48
CA GLU A 831 -10.14 -0.29 8.82
C GLU A 831 -11.23 -0.49 9.89
N GLU A 832 -12.36 0.22 9.78
CA GLU A 832 -13.47 0.14 10.76
C GLU A 832 -14.10 -1.27 10.79
N ALA A 833 -14.11 -1.95 9.64
CA ALA A 833 -14.53 -3.34 9.56
C ALA A 833 -13.66 -4.29 10.41
N VAL A 834 -12.36 -3.99 10.57
CA VAL A 834 -11.44 -4.84 11.33
C VAL A 834 -11.83 -4.91 12.80
N ASP A 835 -12.07 -3.76 13.45
CA ASP A 835 -12.43 -3.72 14.87
C ASP A 835 -13.74 -4.47 15.15
N THR A 836 -14.69 -4.38 14.22
CA THR A 836 -15.96 -5.12 14.29
C THR A 836 -15.73 -6.64 14.23
N LEU A 837 -14.87 -7.12 13.32
CA LEU A 837 -14.56 -8.54 13.23
C LEU A 837 -13.78 -9.05 14.45
N VAL A 838 -12.85 -8.26 14.99
CA VAL A 838 -12.14 -8.62 16.22
C VAL A 838 -13.13 -8.76 17.39
N ALA A 839 -14.09 -7.84 17.51
CA ALA A 839 -15.12 -7.91 18.53
C ALA A 839 -16.03 -9.14 18.33
N ALA A 840 -16.41 -9.44 17.08
CA ALA A 840 -17.20 -10.62 16.73
C ALA A 840 -16.50 -11.92 17.13
N PHE A 841 -15.23 -12.09 16.75
CA PHE A 841 -14.43 -13.27 17.12
C PHE A 841 -14.35 -13.45 18.64
N MET A 842 -14.07 -12.35 19.37
CA MET A 842 -13.99 -12.37 20.84
C MET A 842 -15.34 -12.67 21.51
N ALA A 843 -16.45 -12.36 20.85
CA ALA A 843 -17.80 -12.71 21.30
C ALA A 843 -18.23 -14.14 20.92
N GLY A 844 -17.33 -14.93 20.31
CA GLY A 844 -17.58 -16.29 19.86
C GLY A 844 -18.36 -16.37 18.54
N ASP A 845 -18.37 -15.29 17.74
CA ASP A 845 -18.97 -15.25 16.41
C ASP A 845 -17.88 -15.52 15.36
N TYR A 846 -17.91 -16.71 14.77
CA TYR A 846 -16.83 -17.23 13.93
C TYR A 846 -17.18 -17.26 12.41
N ASP A 847 -18.40 -16.89 12.00
CA ASP A 847 -18.79 -16.73 10.58
C ASP A 847 -18.56 -15.27 10.13
N LEU A 848 -17.28 -14.92 9.96
CA LEU A 848 -16.85 -13.53 9.72
C LEU A 848 -17.15 -13.00 8.30
N LEU A 849 -17.58 -13.87 7.38
CA LEU A 849 -17.83 -13.51 5.97
C LEU A 849 -19.28 -13.13 5.67
N LYS A 850 -20.22 -13.39 6.59
CA LYS A 850 -21.63 -13.02 6.42
C LYS A 850 -21.99 -11.86 7.36
N PRO A 851 -22.59 -10.77 6.86
CA PRO A 851 -23.13 -9.74 7.73
C PRO A 851 -24.18 -10.34 8.65
N ARG A 852 -24.06 -10.10 9.96
CA ARG A 852 -25.07 -10.48 10.94
C ARG A 852 -26.31 -9.62 10.72
N ASP A 853 -27.39 -10.25 10.27
CA ASP A 853 -28.71 -9.63 10.17
C ASP A 853 -29.28 -9.48 11.59
N ALA A 854 -29.85 -8.30 11.92
CA ALA A 854 -30.50 -8.07 13.21
C ALA A 854 -31.62 -9.08 13.50
N ALA A 855 -32.20 -9.67 12.45
CA ALA A 855 -33.19 -10.73 12.56
C ALA A 855 -32.60 -12.10 12.97
N GLN A 856 -31.28 -12.33 12.97
CA GLN A 856 -30.70 -13.61 13.38
C GLN A 856 -30.72 -13.81 14.91
N PRO A 857 -30.87 -15.06 15.40
CA PRO A 857 -30.92 -15.36 16.83
C PRO A 857 -29.54 -15.29 17.51
N ASP A 858 -29.45 -14.59 18.64
CA ASP A 858 -28.15 -14.31 19.30
C ASP A 858 -27.54 -15.52 20.01
N ASN A 859 -28.40 -16.44 20.49
CA ASN A 859 -28.02 -17.62 21.26
C ASN A 859 -27.74 -18.87 20.41
N PHE A 860 -27.60 -18.74 19.08
CA PHE A 860 -27.39 -19.87 18.18
C PHE A 860 -26.19 -19.65 17.24
N TYR A 861 -25.48 -20.73 16.92
CA TYR A 861 -24.60 -20.80 15.75
C TYR A 861 -25.44 -21.24 14.55
N ILE A 862 -25.42 -20.45 13.48
CA ILE A 862 -26.18 -20.73 12.26
C ILE A 862 -25.21 -21.29 11.20
N GLN A 863 -25.25 -22.61 10.96
CA GLN A 863 -24.36 -23.24 9.99
C GLN A 863 -24.92 -23.17 8.57
N GLN A 864 -26.22 -23.48 8.40
CA GLN A 864 -26.89 -23.51 7.10
C GLN A 864 -28.32 -22.96 7.20
N GLY A 865 -28.73 -22.25 6.15
CA GLY A 865 -30.09 -21.80 5.90
C GLY A 865 -30.50 -20.46 6.49
N HIS A 866 -31.69 -20.01 6.10
CA HIS A 866 -32.20 -18.69 6.41
C HIS A 866 -33.07 -18.73 7.67
N TRP A 867 -32.41 -18.53 8.80
CA TRP A 867 -32.99 -18.48 10.14
C TRP A 867 -33.25 -17.02 10.55
N SER A 868 -34.42 -16.76 11.13
CA SER A 868 -34.81 -15.43 11.58
C SER A 868 -35.71 -15.49 12.82
N ARG A 869 -35.60 -14.48 13.68
CA ARG A 869 -36.51 -14.22 14.79
C ARG A 869 -37.74 -13.52 14.25
N GLN A 870 -38.90 -14.12 14.47
CA GLN A 870 -40.17 -13.57 14.03
C GLN A 870 -41.23 -13.74 15.10
N THR A 871 -42.15 -12.78 15.18
CA THR A 871 -43.29 -12.87 16.09
C THR A 871 -44.40 -13.67 15.45
N ARG A 872 -44.86 -14.71 16.13
CA ARG A 872 -46.06 -15.47 15.77
C ARG A 872 -46.82 -15.83 17.04
N ASP A 873 -48.15 -15.68 17.00
CA ASP A 873 -49.03 -15.90 18.14
C ASP A 873 -48.59 -15.13 19.41
N ASP A 874 -48.21 -13.85 19.25
CA ASP A 874 -47.67 -12.96 20.30
C ASP A 874 -46.42 -13.48 21.02
N ARG A 875 -45.67 -14.40 20.39
CA ARG A 875 -44.42 -14.96 20.92
C ARG A 875 -43.30 -14.84 19.90
N ILE A 876 -42.09 -14.57 20.39
CA ILE A 876 -40.88 -14.61 19.57
C ILE A 876 -40.56 -16.08 19.27
N CYS A 877 -40.59 -16.44 18.00
CA CYS A 877 -40.28 -17.76 17.49
C CYS A 877 -39.06 -17.68 16.56
N LEU A 878 -38.36 -18.80 16.44
CA LEU A 878 -37.34 -18.99 15.43
C LEU A 878 -38.00 -19.55 14.17
N TYR A 879 -37.76 -18.92 13.03
CA TYR A 879 -38.33 -19.30 11.74
C TYR A 879 -37.24 -19.64 10.74
N GLN A 880 -37.35 -20.81 10.13
CA GLN A 880 -36.58 -21.21 8.96
C GLN A 880 -37.48 -21.08 7.72
N SER A 881 -37.02 -20.34 6.70
CA SER A 881 -37.86 -19.93 5.56
C SER A 881 -37.86 -20.85 4.34
N GLY A 882 -37.11 -21.94 4.36
CA GLY A 882 -37.00 -22.90 3.25
C GLY A 882 -36.24 -22.39 2.02
N ARG A 883 -35.82 -21.13 2.00
CA ARG A 883 -35.05 -20.55 0.88
C ARG A 883 -33.67 -21.21 0.78
N THR A 884 -33.19 -21.45 -0.44
CA THR A 884 -31.81 -21.85 -0.75
C THR A 884 -31.06 -20.64 -1.31
N SER A 885 -29.77 -20.50 -0.99
CA SER A 885 -28.90 -19.45 -1.55
C SER A 885 -28.64 -19.62 -3.06
N ALA A 886 -28.86 -20.83 -3.60
CA ALA A 886 -28.89 -21.08 -5.05
C ALA A 886 -30.31 -20.86 -5.60
N ARG A 887 -30.45 -20.05 -6.67
CA ARG A 887 -31.72 -19.95 -7.42
C ARG A 887 -32.16 -21.36 -7.83
N PRO A 888 -33.45 -21.72 -7.67
CA PRO A 888 -33.94 -22.99 -8.21
C PRO A 888 -33.83 -22.95 -9.73
N VAL A 889 -33.25 -23.98 -10.33
CA VAL A 889 -33.40 -24.25 -11.77
C VAL A 889 -34.90 -24.21 -12.07
N SER A 890 -35.31 -23.41 -13.05
CA SER A 890 -36.73 -23.22 -13.36
C SER A 890 -37.40 -24.56 -13.65
N GLY A 891 -38.64 -24.74 -13.18
CA GLY A 891 -39.41 -25.98 -13.36
C GLY A 891 -39.64 -26.39 -14.82
N ALA A 892 -39.30 -25.54 -15.78
CA ALA A 892 -39.31 -25.84 -17.21
C ALA A 892 -38.09 -26.68 -17.66
N LEU A 893 -36.93 -26.57 -17.00
CA LEU A 893 -35.71 -27.30 -17.37
C LEU A 893 -35.72 -28.74 -16.83
N SER A 894 -36.28 -28.96 -15.65
CA SER A 894 -36.40 -30.28 -15.02
C SER A 894 -37.36 -31.21 -15.79
N GLY A 895 -38.44 -30.67 -16.37
CA GLY A 895 -39.36 -31.43 -17.22
C GLY A 895 -38.82 -31.80 -18.60
N LEU A 896 -37.81 -31.06 -19.10
CA LEU A 896 -37.24 -31.27 -20.44
C LEU A 896 -36.09 -32.29 -20.44
N ILE A 897 -35.36 -32.41 -19.33
CA ILE A 897 -34.16 -33.27 -19.22
C ILE A 897 -34.50 -34.69 -18.72
N GLY A 898 -35.60 -34.85 -17.97
CA GLY A 898 -36.08 -36.16 -17.51
C GLY A 898 -36.57 -37.11 -18.61
N LYS A 899 -36.68 -36.64 -19.86
CA LYS A 899 -37.05 -37.46 -21.02
C LYS A 899 -35.86 -38.03 -21.79
N THR A 900 -34.62 -37.62 -21.49
CA THR A 900 -33.48 -37.88 -22.38
C THR A 900 -32.38 -38.76 -21.78
N ILE A 901 -32.33 -38.96 -20.46
CA ILE A 901 -31.24 -39.73 -19.83
C ILE A 901 -31.83 -40.60 -18.71
N GLY A 902 -31.69 -41.92 -18.85
CA GLY A 902 -32.15 -42.93 -17.88
C GLY A 902 -31.33 -42.98 -16.59
N ALA A 903 -31.23 -44.18 -16.01
CA ALA A 903 -30.80 -44.48 -14.63
C ALA A 903 -29.50 -43.82 -14.10
N SER A 904 -28.62 -43.28 -14.96
CA SER A 904 -27.44 -42.51 -14.58
C SER A 904 -27.73 -41.10 -14.05
N TYR A 905 -28.98 -40.63 -14.08
CA TYR A 905 -29.40 -39.38 -13.44
C TYR A 905 -29.40 -39.45 -11.90
N GLN A 906 -29.75 -40.61 -11.32
CA GLN A 906 -29.81 -40.76 -9.87
C GLN A 906 -28.41 -40.75 -9.22
N GLU A 907 -27.42 -41.38 -9.85
CA GLU A 907 -26.00 -41.33 -9.40
C GLU A 907 -25.35 -39.96 -9.59
N LEU A 908 -25.75 -39.20 -10.62
CA LEU A 908 -25.30 -37.81 -10.83
C LEU A 908 -25.93 -36.86 -9.80
N LEU A 909 -27.20 -37.07 -9.43
CA LEU A 909 -27.86 -36.29 -8.38
C LEU A 909 -27.37 -36.63 -6.96
N ASP A 910 -26.94 -37.86 -6.71
CA ASP A 910 -26.33 -38.27 -5.44
C ASP A 910 -24.87 -37.77 -5.30
N SER A 911 -24.18 -37.50 -6.42
CA SER A 911 -22.80 -36.97 -6.44
C SER A 911 -22.73 -35.43 -6.47
N ILE A 912 -23.76 -34.75 -6.96
CA ILE A 912 -23.93 -33.30 -6.82
C ILE A 912 -24.65 -33.07 -5.49
N GLY A 913 -23.92 -32.69 -4.43
CA GLY A 913 -24.42 -32.51 -3.04
C GLY A 913 -25.58 -31.50 -2.83
N ALA A 914 -26.27 -31.07 -3.88
CA ALA A 914 -27.41 -30.17 -3.88
C ALA A 914 -28.70 -30.77 -3.26
N TYR A 915 -28.77 -32.08 -3.01
CA TYR A 915 -29.93 -32.72 -2.34
C TYR A 915 -29.75 -32.96 -0.82
N LEU A 916 -28.59 -32.60 -0.24
CA LEU A 916 -28.27 -32.75 1.19
C LEU A 916 -28.21 -31.40 1.92
N TYR A 917 -29.17 -30.51 1.64
CA TYR A 917 -29.32 -29.25 2.37
C TYR A 917 -30.02 -29.49 3.71
N PHE A 918 -29.29 -29.26 4.80
CA PHE A 918 -29.73 -29.50 6.18
C PHE A 918 -29.56 -28.25 7.03
N PRO A 919 -30.51 -27.31 6.97
CA PRO A 919 -30.47 -26.12 7.81
C PRO A 919 -30.35 -26.48 9.29
N LEU A 920 -29.36 -25.86 9.95
CA LEU A 920 -28.98 -26.14 11.34
C LEU A 920 -28.84 -24.83 12.12
N ALA A 921 -29.52 -24.75 13.26
CA ALA A 921 -29.29 -23.73 14.27
C ALA A 921 -28.91 -24.42 15.59
N ILE A 922 -27.65 -24.26 15.99
CA ILE A 922 -27.04 -24.95 17.14
C ILE A 922 -27.03 -24.00 18.34
N ALA A 923 -27.61 -24.39 19.48
CA ALA A 923 -27.64 -23.54 20.66
C ALA A 923 -26.22 -23.32 21.22
N LYS A 924 -25.87 -22.08 21.53
CA LYS A 924 -24.60 -21.74 22.21
C LYS A 924 -24.61 -22.28 23.64
N ASN A 925 -23.43 -22.64 24.14
CA ASN A 925 -23.22 -23.12 25.52
C ASN A 925 -24.19 -24.26 25.92
N SER A 926 -24.48 -25.18 24.99
CA SER A 926 -25.53 -26.19 25.11
C SER A 926 -25.03 -27.63 25.16
N GLU A 927 -23.73 -27.81 25.43
CA GLU A 927 -23.12 -29.13 25.50
C GLU A 927 -23.69 -29.91 26.70
N MET A 928 -24.17 -31.13 26.46
CA MET A 928 -24.68 -32.00 27.51
C MET A 928 -24.31 -33.47 27.24
N ALA A 929 -24.24 -34.26 28.31
CA ALA A 929 -24.08 -35.72 28.25
C ALA A 929 -25.41 -36.41 28.57
N ASP A 930 -25.93 -36.23 29.79
CA ASP A 930 -27.25 -36.71 30.22
C ASP A 930 -28.24 -35.56 30.35
N GLY A 931 -29.50 -35.78 29.96
CA GLY A 931 -30.52 -34.75 30.00
C GLY A 931 -31.65 -34.92 28.99
N GLY A 932 -32.41 -33.86 28.76
CA GLY A 932 -33.51 -33.84 27.80
C GLY A 932 -33.48 -32.58 26.94
N VAL A 933 -33.83 -32.69 25.67
CA VAL A 933 -34.04 -31.54 24.78
C VAL A 933 -35.47 -31.56 24.25
N ALA A 934 -36.17 -30.43 24.33
CA ALA A 934 -37.53 -30.31 23.86
C ALA A 934 -37.78 -29.00 23.09
N VAL A 935 -38.58 -29.08 22.03
CA VAL A 935 -39.02 -27.91 21.26
C VAL A 935 -40.46 -28.10 20.80
N GLU A 936 -41.25 -27.04 20.78
CA GLU A 936 -42.50 -27.03 20.00
C GLU A 936 -42.17 -26.50 18.60
N LEU A 937 -42.52 -27.26 17.57
CA LEU A 937 -42.29 -26.88 16.18
C LEU A 937 -43.57 -27.01 15.35
N MET A 938 -43.64 -26.23 14.26
CA MET A 938 -44.77 -26.23 13.34
C MET A 938 -44.25 -26.22 11.90
N PRO A 939 -44.34 -27.34 11.17
CA PRO A 939 -44.01 -27.40 9.76
C PRO A 939 -45.09 -26.65 8.98
N GLU A 940 -44.71 -25.61 8.22
CA GLU A 940 -45.65 -24.72 7.54
C GLU A 940 -45.66 -24.95 6.02
N GLY A 941 -44.49 -25.03 5.40
CA GLY A 941 -44.34 -25.05 3.95
C GLY A 941 -43.14 -25.85 3.47
N GLY A 942 -43.06 -26.04 2.16
CA GLY A 942 -42.05 -26.86 1.49
C GLY A 942 -42.68 -27.82 0.48
N ILE A 943 -42.02 -27.96 -0.67
CA ILE A 943 -42.43 -28.71 -1.86
C ILE A 943 -41.77 -30.10 -1.84
N ILE A 944 -40.47 -30.17 -1.54
CA ILE A 944 -39.72 -31.43 -1.52
C ILE A 944 -39.84 -32.07 -0.14
N ASP A 945 -39.73 -31.28 0.91
CA ASP A 945 -39.87 -31.74 2.27
C ASP A 945 -40.69 -30.75 3.11
N ARG A 946 -41.28 -31.23 4.20
CA ARG A 946 -41.99 -30.40 5.18
C ARG A 946 -41.73 -30.96 6.57
N ALA A 947 -40.48 -30.82 6.99
CA ALA A 947 -39.97 -31.40 8.22
C ALA A 947 -39.32 -30.37 9.14
N GLY A 948 -39.43 -30.66 10.43
CA GLY A 948 -38.72 -29.99 11.51
C GLY A 948 -38.27 -31.01 12.55
N GLY A 949 -37.15 -30.73 13.22
CA GLY A 949 -36.61 -31.61 14.23
C GLY A 949 -35.71 -30.93 15.24
N ILE A 950 -35.31 -31.71 16.23
CA ILE A 950 -34.32 -31.38 17.25
C ILE A 950 -33.03 -32.14 16.97
N ILE A 951 -31.90 -31.50 17.25
CA ILE A 951 -30.57 -32.11 17.17
C ILE A 951 -29.99 -32.24 18.57
N PHE A 952 -29.20 -33.29 18.78
CA PHE A 952 -28.51 -33.54 20.04
C PHE A 952 -27.28 -34.43 19.82
N GLY A 953 -26.37 -34.44 20.80
CA GLY A 953 -25.09 -35.13 20.68
C GLY A 953 -24.21 -34.57 19.56
N LEU A 954 -24.38 -33.29 19.20
CA LEU A 954 -23.64 -32.68 18.10
C LEU A 954 -22.20 -32.41 18.53
N LYS A 955 -21.26 -33.13 17.90
CA LYS A 955 -19.82 -32.96 18.11
C LYS A 955 -19.23 -31.98 17.10
N ASN A 956 -19.69 -32.07 15.84
CA ASN A 956 -19.37 -31.16 14.75
C ASN A 956 -20.47 -31.25 13.68
N ALA A 957 -20.37 -30.43 12.63
CA ALA A 957 -21.34 -30.34 11.53
C ALA A 957 -21.64 -31.68 10.82
N ALA A 958 -20.78 -32.69 10.99
CA ALA A 958 -20.88 -33.97 10.32
C ALA A 958 -21.28 -35.13 11.25
N ASN A 959 -21.33 -34.92 12.57
CA ASN A 959 -21.54 -35.97 13.56
C ASN A 959 -22.54 -35.55 14.66
N TYR A 960 -23.79 -36.01 14.54
CA TYR A 960 -24.89 -35.66 15.44
C TYR A 960 -26.12 -36.59 15.27
N PHE A 961 -27.06 -36.54 16.21
CA PHE A 961 -28.37 -37.18 16.09
C PHE A 961 -29.46 -36.16 15.77
N VAL A 962 -30.51 -36.61 15.06
CA VAL A 962 -31.70 -35.81 14.74
C VAL A 962 -32.95 -36.60 15.02
N PHE A 963 -33.87 -36.06 15.82
CA PHE A 963 -35.23 -36.55 15.89
C PHE A 963 -36.17 -35.56 15.17
N ARG A 964 -36.81 -36.01 14.09
CA ARG A 964 -37.65 -35.16 13.23
C ARG A 964 -39.06 -35.70 13.04
N ILE A 965 -39.99 -34.80 12.73
CA ILE A 965 -41.31 -35.12 12.19
C ILE A 965 -41.43 -34.58 10.75
N ASN A 966 -42.26 -35.22 9.91
CA ASN A 966 -42.49 -34.79 8.53
C ASN A 966 -43.98 -34.83 8.17
N ALA A 967 -44.51 -33.71 7.68
CA ALA A 967 -45.91 -33.53 7.31
C ALA A 967 -46.29 -34.16 5.96
N LEU A 968 -45.34 -34.35 5.03
CA LEU A 968 -45.58 -35.01 3.74
C LEU A 968 -45.49 -36.54 3.87
N GLU A 969 -44.56 -37.03 4.67
CA GLU A 969 -44.34 -38.48 4.85
C GLU A 969 -45.15 -39.10 6.00
N HIS A 970 -45.81 -38.27 6.84
CA HIS A 970 -46.56 -38.69 8.03
C HIS A 970 -45.78 -39.66 8.94
N ASN A 971 -44.55 -39.28 9.29
CA ASN A 971 -43.68 -40.07 10.15
C ASN A 971 -42.86 -39.21 11.12
N ALA A 972 -42.39 -39.87 12.18
CA ALA A 972 -41.34 -39.39 13.07
C ALA A 972 -40.13 -40.33 12.94
N ILE A 973 -38.94 -39.79 12.74
CA ILE A 973 -37.72 -40.58 12.50
C ILE A 973 -36.55 -40.04 13.33
N LEU A 974 -35.80 -40.96 13.94
CA LEU A 974 -34.50 -40.73 14.56
C LEU A 974 -33.39 -41.09 13.55
N PHE A 975 -32.54 -40.12 13.22
CA PHE A 975 -31.34 -40.30 12.41
C PHE A 975 -30.08 -40.13 13.22
N GLU A 976 -29.03 -40.85 12.80
CA GLU A 976 -27.65 -40.63 13.22
C GLU A 976 -26.83 -40.20 11.99
N PHE A 977 -26.03 -39.16 12.16
CA PHE A 977 -25.07 -38.69 11.17
C PHE A 977 -23.67 -39.04 11.66
N VAL A 978 -22.90 -39.78 10.84
CA VAL A 978 -21.50 -40.11 11.09
C VAL A 978 -20.70 -39.70 9.86
N ASN A 979 -19.77 -38.76 10.02
CA ASN A 979 -18.99 -38.16 8.94
C ASN A 979 -19.87 -37.69 7.75
N GLY A 980 -21.01 -37.07 8.06
CA GLY A 980 -21.97 -36.55 7.08
C GLY A 980 -22.86 -37.62 6.44
N LYS A 981 -22.61 -38.91 6.69
CA LYS A 981 -23.48 -40.00 6.23
C LYS A 981 -24.61 -40.22 7.21
N ARG A 982 -25.85 -40.13 6.70
CA ARG A 982 -27.08 -40.31 7.49
C ARG A 982 -27.52 -41.77 7.51
N SER A 983 -27.77 -42.30 8.71
CA SER A 983 -28.38 -43.61 8.96
C SER A 983 -29.66 -43.47 9.78
N GLU A 984 -30.70 -44.23 9.43
CA GLU A 984 -31.94 -44.29 10.22
C GLU A 984 -31.77 -45.25 11.41
N ARG A 985 -32.19 -44.81 12.60
CA ARG A 985 -32.09 -45.59 13.84
C ARG A 985 -33.44 -45.99 14.43
N GLY A 986 -34.51 -45.27 14.09
CA GLY A 986 -35.86 -45.66 14.47
C GLY A 986 -36.94 -44.81 13.81
N ARG A 987 -38.14 -45.38 13.63
CA ARG A 987 -39.25 -44.78 12.88
C ARG A 987 -40.58 -45.10 13.55
N ALA A 988 -41.47 -44.11 13.59
CA ALA A 988 -42.87 -44.27 13.97
C ALA A 988 -43.79 -43.60 12.94
N ALA A 989 -44.94 -44.21 12.67
CA ALA A 989 -46.00 -43.57 11.89
C ALA A 989 -46.68 -42.51 12.76
N LEU A 990 -46.78 -41.28 12.26
CA LEU A 990 -47.35 -40.15 12.98
C LEU A 990 -48.07 -39.23 11.99
N VAL A 991 -49.37 -39.03 12.18
CA VAL A 991 -50.12 -38.11 11.31
C VAL A 991 -49.78 -36.66 11.68
N VAL A 992 -48.84 -36.09 10.92
CA VAL A 992 -48.40 -34.70 11.05
C VAL A 992 -49.17 -33.83 10.06
N ARG A 993 -49.86 -32.80 10.56
CA ARG A 993 -50.61 -31.81 9.77
C ARG A 993 -49.81 -30.53 9.66
N SER A 994 -49.73 -29.98 8.44
CA SER A 994 -49.10 -28.70 8.16
C SER A 994 -49.81 -27.57 8.92
N GLY A 995 -49.06 -26.64 9.50
CA GLY A 995 -49.60 -25.49 10.23
C GLY A 995 -50.12 -25.82 11.64
N CYS A 996 -49.79 -26.98 12.20
CA CYS A 996 -50.07 -27.34 13.59
C CYS A 996 -48.78 -27.43 14.40
N TRP A 997 -48.85 -27.05 15.69
CA TRP A 997 -47.74 -27.17 16.64
C TRP A 997 -47.64 -28.60 17.18
N TYR A 998 -46.41 -29.10 17.25
CA TYR A 998 -46.04 -30.41 17.81
C TYR A 998 -44.88 -30.25 18.78
N ARG A 999 -44.96 -30.85 19.96
CA ARG A 999 -43.88 -30.84 20.95
C ARG A 999 -43.00 -32.08 20.80
N LEU A 1000 -41.79 -31.90 20.29
CA LEU A 1000 -40.79 -32.97 20.23
C LEU A 1000 -39.96 -32.96 21.51
N ARG A 1001 -39.61 -34.14 22.02
CA ARG A 1001 -38.63 -34.31 23.11
C ARG A 1001 -37.73 -35.50 22.84
N ALA A 1002 -36.43 -35.34 23.09
CA ALA A 1002 -35.47 -36.43 23.17
C ALA A 1002 -34.83 -36.44 24.57
N GLU A 1003 -34.92 -37.56 25.27
CA GLU A 1003 -34.28 -37.80 26.56
C GLU A 1003 -33.06 -38.72 26.35
N ILE A 1004 -31.93 -38.33 26.94
CA ILE A 1004 -30.63 -38.97 26.80
C ILE A 1004 -30.17 -39.39 28.20
N ALA A 1005 -29.93 -40.69 28.35
CA ALA A 1005 -29.32 -41.26 29.55
C ALA A 1005 -28.22 -42.23 29.12
N ASP A 1006 -26.97 -41.78 29.26
CA ASP A 1006 -25.73 -42.42 28.82
C ASP A 1006 -25.75 -42.78 27.32
N ARG A 1007 -26.24 -43.98 26.99
CA ARG A 1007 -26.35 -44.52 25.63
C ARG A 1007 -27.78 -44.61 25.13
N THR A 1008 -28.77 -44.45 26.00
CA THR A 1008 -30.18 -44.62 25.64
C THR A 1008 -30.79 -43.29 25.21
N ILE A 1009 -31.44 -43.31 24.05
CA ILE A 1009 -32.20 -42.20 23.46
C ILE A 1009 -33.68 -42.58 23.47
N CYS A 1010 -34.49 -41.74 24.09
CA CYS A 1010 -35.94 -41.87 24.14
C CYS A 1010 -36.61 -40.65 23.51
N CYS A 1011 -37.29 -40.84 22.36
CA CYS A 1011 -37.90 -39.77 21.59
C CYS A 1011 -39.43 -39.82 21.66
N SER A 1012 -40.05 -38.69 22.00
CA SER A 1012 -41.51 -38.54 22.11
C SER A 1012 -42.03 -37.33 21.34
N VAL A 1013 -43.30 -37.41 20.93
CA VAL A 1013 -44.06 -36.28 20.36
C VAL A 1013 -45.35 -36.11 21.16
N ASP A 1014 -45.62 -34.88 21.62
CA ASP A 1014 -46.78 -34.52 22.44
C ASP A 1014 -46.95 -35.42 23.69
N GLY A 1015 -45.82 -35.87 24.26
CA GLY A 1015 -45.78 -36.75 25.44
C GLY A 1015 -45.98 -38.24 25.13
N GLN A 1016 -46.25 -38.62 23.88
CA GLN A 1016 -46.30 -40.02 23.46
C GLN A 1016 -44.90 -40.49 23.04
N MET A 1017 -44.38 -41.53 23.71
CA MET A 1017 -43.11 -42.17 23.33
C MET A 1017 -43.24 -42.88 21.97
N LEU A 1018 -42.32 -42.60 21.05
CA LEU A 1018 -42.38 -43.11 19.67
C LEU A 1018 -41.17 -43.96 19.29
N VAL A 1019 -39.96 -43.59 19.73
CA VAL A 1019 -38.72 -44.27 19.34
C VAL A 1019 -37.81 -44.39 20.56
N GLU A 1020 -37.29 -45.59 20.80
CA GLU A 1020 -36.23 -45.87 21.77
C GLU A 1020 -35.04 -46.50 21.03
N TYR A 1021 -33.83 -46.01 21.31
CA TYR A 1021 -32.61 -46.50 20.66
C TYR A 1021 -31.43 -46.50 21.65
N HIS A 1022 -30.56 -47.50 21.54
CA HIS A 1022 -29.34 -47.61 22.34
C HIS A 1022 -28.12 -47.41 21.45
N ALA A 1023 -27.37 -46.33 21.69
CA ALA A 1023 -26.18 -45.96 20.92
C ALA A 1023 -24.95 -46.79 21.31
N GLU A 1024 -24.01 -46.93 20.38
CA GLU A 1024 -22.78 -47.70 20.59
C GLU A 1024 -21.83 -47.06 21.60
N ILE A 1025 -21.84 -45.73 21.68
CA ILE A 1025 -20.94 -44.90 22.49
C ILE A 1025 -21.80 -43.92 23.31
N PRO A 1026 -21.39 -43.54 24.54
CA PRO A 1026 -22.05 -42.49 25.30
C PRO A 1026 -22.23 -41.20 24.49
N ILE A 1027 -23.41 -40.60 24.61
CA ILE A 1027 -23.80 -39.46 23.81
C ILE A 1027 -23.38 -38.19 24.55
N ARG A 1028 -22.58 -37.35 23.88
CA ARG A 1028 -22.19 -36.04 24.39
C ARG A 1028 -22.03 -35.06 23.23
N GLY A 1029 -22.58 -33.86 23.39
CA GLY A 1029 -22.43 -32.78 22.42
C GLY A 1029 -23.49 -31.70 22.57
N HIS A 1030 -23.50 -30.77 21.62
CA HIS A 1030 -24.45 -29.65 21.56
C HIS A 1030 -25.85 -30.08 21.14
N VAL A 1031 -26.82 -29.22 21.44
CA VAL A 1031 -28.22 -29.35 21.01
C VAL A 1031 -28.68 -28.18 20.15
N GLY A 1032 -29.80 -28.32 19.47
CA GLY A 1032 -30.33 -27.29 18.57
C GLY A 1032 -31.57 -27.73 17.81
N VAL A 1033 -31.84 -27.06 16.70
CA VAL A 1033 -32.96 -27.35 15.80
C VAL A 1033 -32.50 -27.56 14.36
N TRP A 1034 -33.29 -28.31 13.61
CA TRP A 1034 -32.97 -28.76 12.25
C TRP A 1034 -34.19 -28.77 11.34
N THR A 1035 -33.98 -28.51 10.05
CA THR A 1035 -34.98 -28.74 8.99
C THR A 1035 -34.35 -29.47 7.80
N LYS A 1036 -35.17 -29.83 6.80
CA LYS A 1036 -34.71 -30.51 5.59
C LYS A 1036 -35.08 -29.74 4.34
N ALA A 1037 -34.14 -29.67 3.39
CA ALA A 1037 -34.39 -29.12 2.05
C ALA A 1037 -35.09 -27.75 2.12
N ASP A 1038 -36.24 -27.61 1.48
CA ASP A 1038 -37.02 -26.38 1.39
C ASP A 1038 -38.08 -26.22 2.49
N SER A 1039 -37.99 -26.99 3.58
CA SER A 1039 -38.97 -26.97 4.67
C SER A 1039 -39.01 -25.63 5.38
N ALA A 1040 -40.10 -24.88 5.25
CA ALA A 1040 -40.38 -23.72 6.08
C ALA A 1040 -41.02 -24.15 7.41
N THR A 1041 -40.35 -23.89 8.53
CA THR A 1041 -40.73 -24.40 9.86
C THR A 1041 -40.54 -23.35 10.95
N TRP A 1042 -41.52 -23.27 11.86
CA TRP A 1042 -41.48 -22.44 13.05
C TRP A 1042 -41.06 -23.25 14.28
N PHE A 1043 -40.31 -22.63 15.17
CA PHE A 1043 -39.85 -23.20 16.43
C PHE A 1043 -40.11 -22.23 17.58
N ARG A 1044 -40.74 -22.69 18.65
CA ARG A 1044 -40.81 -21.98 19.94
C ARG A 1044 -39.54 -22.24 20.76
N PRO A 1045 -39.27 -21.46 21.83
CA PRO A 1045 -38.02 -21.55 22.60
C PRO A 1045 -37.58 -22.98 22.92
N LEU A 1046 -36.31 -23.28 22.65
CA LEU A 1046 -35.71 -24.59 22.88
C LEU A 1046 -35.47 -24.79 24.39
N CYS A 1047 -35.97 -25.88 24.94
CA CYS A 1047 -35.76 -26.26 26.33
C CYS A 1047 -34.67 -27.34 26.43
N VAL A 1048 -33.72 -27.14 27.34
CA VAL A 1048 -32.63 -28.08 27.61
C VAL A 1048 -32.65 -28.41 29.11
N ASP A 1049 -32.98 -29.66 29.42
CA ASP A 1049 -32.95 -30.23 30.77
C ASP A 1049 -31.57 -30.86 31.00
N SER A 1050 -30.89 -30.45 32.06
CA SER A 1050 -29.59 -31.02 32.46
C SER A 1050 -29.57 -31.28 33.97
N ALA A 1051 -28.50 -31.89 34.48
CA ALA A 1051 -28.28 -32.06 35.92
C ALA A 1051 -28.27 -30.72 36.70
N GLU A 1052 -28.00 -29.60 36.02
CA GLU A 1052 -27.97 -28.25 36.60
C GLU A 1052 -29.35 -27.55 36.57
N GLY A 1053 -30.37 -28.17 35.95
CA GLY A 1053 -31.74 -27.65 35.82
C GLY A 1053 -32.20 -27.47 34.37
N THR A 1054 -33.43 -27.00 34.20
CA THR A 1054 -34.05 -26.70 32.88
C THR A 1054 -33.70 -25.28 32.43
N ARG A 1055 -33.03 -25.16 31.28
CA ARG A 1055 -32.72 -23.89 30.62
C ARG A 1055 -33.62 -23.69 29.41
N VAL A 1056 -34.36 -22.58 29.39
CA VAL A 1056 -35.16 -22.15 28.22
C VAL A 1056 -34.36 -21.13 27.44
N LEU A 1057 -34.04 -21.45 26.18
CA LEU A 1057 -33.29 -20.58 25.29
C LEU A 1057 -34.24 -19.62 24.60
N THR A 1058 -34.25 -18.36 25.04
CA THR A 1058 -34.97 -17.28 24.36
C THR A 1058 -34.25 -16.91 23.06
N TYR A 1059 -35.02 -16.66 22.00
CA TYR A 1059 -34.51 -16.32 20.66
C TYR A 1059 -34.13 -14.85 20.52
#